data_AF-A0A1F5VXF1-F1
#
_entry.id   AF-A0A1F5VXF1-F1
#
_cell.length_a   1.000
_cell.length_b   1.000
_cell.length_c   1.000
_cell.angle_alpha   90.00
_cell.angle_beta   90.00
_cell.angle_gamma   90.00
#
_symmetry.space_group_name_H-M   'P 1'
#
loop_
_entity.id
_entity.type
_entity.pdbx_description
1 polymer ?
#
loop_
_entity_poly.entity_id
_entity_poly.type
_entity_poly.pdbx_seq_one_letter_code
_entity_poly.pdbx_strand_id
1 'polypeptide(L)'
;MCAFDNRASIANYYLVVLCIIAVILVNEAIAGDSSSASSWAQGYTLILMSNKDISEANEARDYVISQGGAIAILSPPHVMLGWIPAGISDKLLGKNGIEFITQSPIDIRGLKYQDEQSIAFINFFNYVASGDMEKEREASATAKGEPLINDALPHPGINREDFERNLQQLGIESFSWNNSDEMTGTVAYALFFVESNGTKDTSQYDWTAVDQQNTINRASSGLSWWVNKAVDYGVTLSFTPRIYPYNGVAAQQGYEPITHFSTEDSLWINQIMDNLGYTSGDKFEKVTAFNSWLKIQYKTNWAFSVFIAYNPLGAPTKFKDSIPTCAYSYLGGPYVQMLFRNCNWGEAAFGTVLSHETGHVFWACDEYYDFQDNYGCTSCGACAADGPRPTIVNANCEYCNINSVPCMMRHNEDALCPQTPKHIGWCAAFKKIYSDLYNGGLAEPGELDLAQDGGFCWLDWNIILKLDSCGNIIWKRDVDSKYVFHSIAATSDGGCIASGYRELPDYPAPGGFIAKFNSSGNVTWKREYGHDSVPEDESLAVTETNNGNYVTAGFMWNPNSNSVNCCYECMLITAFNSPGNIIWRRSFNELLPVPDDQNPEPHCHGYNNSQAYAVAPTLDGGVIMISTGNLVLKLNASGGLLWRRKFIGVGELNSITQTKDGGYIIAGWIPGSGGSDFFIVKLDNFGNVIWKRSIGGTGWDKAHSIIPTSDGGYIVSGGSGSFDSQYGDILLVKLNSSGNISLSRIFEDSSDNDWGKVSLEQTLDGGYAIEEGYLLKLDSKGLFSGCELISPLLSITVPSFYVSAPALYVEATSLWIWAPSFVMSAPTMNVYSNSCPWPP
;
A
#
# COMPACT_ATOMS: atom_id res chain seq x y z
N MET A 1 2.41 -61.33 -45.56
CA MET A 1 2.30 -61.68 -46.99
C MET A 1 1.44 -60.64 -47.68
N CYS A 2 2.08 -59.72 -48.38
CA CYS A 2 1.72 -59.10 -49.67
C CYS A 2 2.53 -57.80 -49.79
N ALA A 3 3.23 -57.70 -50.92
CA ALA A 3 4.31 -56.77 -51.19
C ALA A 3 3.80 -55.38 -51.60
N PHE A 4 4.72 -54.42 -51.46
CA PHE A 4 4.69 -53.03 -51.90
C PHE A 4 4.15 -52.82 -53.32
N ASP A 5 3.45 -51.71 -53.54
CA ASP A 5 3.89 -50.80 -54.60
C ASP A 5 3.76 -49.32 -54.17
N ASN A 6 4.81 -48.58 -54.48
CA ASN A 6 5.07 -47.19 -54.12
C ASN A 6 4.27 -46.25 -55.03
N ARG A 7 3.61 -45.25 -54.44
CA ARG A 7 3.47 -43.84 -54.88
C ARG A 7 2.20 -43.21 -54.29
N ALA A 8 2.27 -42.73 -53.04
CA ALA A 8 1.42 -41.65 -52.50
C ALA A 8 1.72 -41.27 -51.02
N SER A 9 2.91 -41.57 -50.48
CA SER A 9 3.13 -41.55 -49.02
C SER A 9 3.74 -40.27 -48.43
N ILE A 10 3.72 -39.13 -49.12
CA ILE A 10 4.10 -37.84 -48.49
C ILE A 10 2.88 -36.92 -48.33
N ALA A 11 1.93 -36.92 -49.27
CA ALA A 11 0.74 -36.06 -49.15
C ALA A 11 -0.26 -36.52 -48.07
N ASN A 12 -0.40 -37.84 -47.83
CA ASN A 12 -1.32 -38.34 -46.80
C ASN A 12 -0.78 -38.28 -45.37
N TYR A 13 0.55 -38.20 -45.19
CA TYR A 13 1.12 -38.00 -43.85
C TYR A 13 0.95 -36.54 -43.40
N TYR A 14 1.09 -35.58 -44.32
CA TYR A 14 0.79 -34.17 -44.01
C TYR A 14 -0.71 -33.92 -43.80
N LEU A 15 -1.61 -34.60 -44.52
CA LEU A 15 -3.06 -34.44 -44.29
C LEU A 15 -3.52 -35.06 -42.96
N VAL A 16 -2.98 -36.21 -42.56
CA VAL A 16 -3.33 -36.84 -41.27
C VAL A 16 -2.69 -36.10 -40.10
N VAL A 17 -1.47 -35.58 -40.24
CA VAL A 17 -0.84 -34.73 -39.21
C VAL A 17 -1.53 -33.37 -39.14
N LEU A 18 -1.99 -32.78 -40.25
CA LEU A 18 -2.80 -31.56 -40.22
C LEU A 18 -4.21 -31.79 -39.67
N CYS A 19 -4.82 -32.97 -39.88
CA CYS A 19 -6.09 -33.31 -39.22
C CYS A 19 -5.92 -33.63 -37.73
N ILE A 20 -4.81 -34.23 -37.30
CA ILE A 20 -4.53 -34.47 -35.87
C ILE A 20 -4.16 -33.16 -35.17
N ILE A 21 -3.38 -32.28 -35.80
CA ILE A 21 -3.11 -30.93 -35.30
C ILE A 21 -4.39 -30.09 -35.33
N ALA A 22 -5.26 -30.23 -36.32
CA ALA A 22 -6.57 -29.57 -36.32
C ALA A 22 -7.52 -30.14 -35.25
N VAL A 23 -7.48 -31.43 -34.93
CA VAL A 23 -8.30 -32.01 -33.85
C VAL A 23 -7.73 -31.69 -32.46
N ILE A 24 -6.41 -31.55 -32.32
CA ILE A 24 -5.77 -31.08 -31.07
C ILE A 24 -5.98 -29.57 -30.89
N LEU A 25 -5.83 -28.76 -31.96
CA LEU A 25 -6.14 -27.33 -31.93
C LEU A 25 -7.65 -27.07 -31.82
N VAL A 26 -8.52 -27.98 -32.28
CA VAL A 26 -9.96 -27.88 -32.05
C VAL A 26 -10.34 -28.38 -30.65
N ASN A 27 -9.61 -29.30 -30.02
CA ASN A 27 -9.84 -29.62 -28.61
C ASN A 27 -9.25 -28.57 -27.64
N GLU A 28 -8.17 -27.87 -28.01
CA GLU A 28 -7.66 -26.72 -27.28
C GLU A 28 -8.44 -25.43 -27.59
N ALA A 29 -9.08 -25.32 -28.77
CA ALA A 29 -10.00 -24.21 -29.11
C ALA A 29 -11.49 -24.50 -28.81
N ILE A 30 -11.86 -25.70 -28.36
CA ILE A 30 -13.16 -26.01 -27.73
C ILE A 30 -13.07 -25.93 -26.18
N ALA A 31 -11.88 -25.67 -25.63
CA ALA A 31 -11.72 -25.19 -24.25
C ALA A 31 -11.85 -23.66 -24.15
N GLY A 32 -12.59 -23.04 -25.07
CA GLY A 32 -12.84 -21.60 -25.12
C GLY A 32 -14.23 -21.31 -25.70
N ASP A 33 -15.27 -21.70 -24.97
CA ASP A 33 -16.48 -20.89 -24.69
C ASP A 33 -17.41 -21.72 -23.79
N SER A 34 -17.07 -21.80 -22.50
CA SER A 34 -18.09 -21.92 -21.47
C SER A 34 -18.34 -20.51 -20.96
N SER A 35 -19.23 -19.80 -21.63
CA SER A 35 -19.92 -18.67 -21.02
C SER A 35 -20.57 -19.15 -19.71
N SER A 36 -20.27 -18.44 -18.63
CA SER A 36 -20.88 -18.44 -17.29
C SER A 36 -20.66 -19.66 -16.37
N ALA A 37 -19.43 -19.85 -15.89
CA ALA A 37 -19.19 -20.32 -14.52
C ALA A 37 -18.11 -19.43 -13.91
N SER A 38 -18.42 -18.75 -12.81
CA SER A 38 -17.61 -17.68 -12.27
C SER A 38 -16.27 -18.18 -11.70
N SER A 39 -15.17 -17.54 -12.11
CA SER A 39 -13.78 -17.93 -11.76
C SER A 39 -13.45 -17.75 -10.27
N TRP A 40 -14.25 -16.99 -9.52
CA TRP A 40 -13.91 -16.63 -8.13
C TRP A 40 -14.10 -17.80 -7.16
N ALA A 41 -15.09 -18.67 -7.33
CA ALA A 41 -15.31 -19.77 -6.39
C ALA A 41 -14.27 -20.91 -6.54
N GLN A 42 -13.51 -20.93 -7.64
CA GLN A 42 -12.51 -21.95 -7.90
C GLN A 42 -11.40 -21.92 -6.85
N GLY A 43 -11.17 -23.03 -6.16
CA GLY A 43 -10.16 -23.13 -5.11
C GLY A 43 -10.52 -22.42 -3.79
N TYR A 44 -11.78 -21.99 -3.63
CA TYR A 44 -12.26 -21.41 -2.37
C TYR A 44 -12.15 -22.45 -1.24
N THR A 45 -11.53 -22.05 -0.15
CA THR A 45 -10.99 -22.93 0.88
C THR A 45 -11.45 -22.46 2.26
N LEU A 46 -11.92 -23.40 3.07
CA LEU A 46 -12.19 -23.22 4.49
C LEU A 46 -10.95 -23.56 5.30
N ILE A 47 -10.62 -22.67 6.25
CA ILE A 47 -9.58 -22.87 7.25
C ILE A 47 -10.23 -22.75 8.63
N LEU A 48 -10.10 -23.82 9.44
CA LEU A 48 -10.53 -23.81 10.83
C LEU A 48 -9.34 -23.64 11.77
N MET A 49 -9.55 -22.86 12.82
CA MET A 49 -8.49 -22.46 13.72
C MET A 49 -8.88 -22.60 15.19
N SER A 50 -7.89 -22.90 16.02
CA SER A 50 -7.99 -23.01 17.47
C SER A 50 -7.68 -21.72 18.24
N ASN A 51 -7.65 -20.58 17.55
CA ASN A 51 -7.26 -19.32 18.17
C ASN A 51 -8.25 -18.90 19.27
N LYS A 52 -7.74 -18.20 20.27
CA LYS A 52 -8.54 -17.79 21.44
C LYS A 52 -9.23 -16.45 21.25
N ASP A 53 -8.59 -15.58 20.48
CA ASP A 53 -9.01 -14.22 20.27
C ASP A 53 -8.65 -13.75 18.87
N ILE A 54 -9.07 -12.52 18.58
CA ILE A 54 -8.87 -11.90 17.29
C ILE A 54 -7.42 -11.55 16.96
N SER A 55 -6.57 -11.34 17.97
CA SER A 55 -5.16 -11.07 17.73
C SER A 55 -4.48 -12.31 17.17
N GLU A 56 -4.70 -13.46 17.81
CA GLU A 56 -4.20 -14.75 17.32
C GLU A 56 -4.78 -15.10 15.94
N ALA A 57 -6.05 -14.80 15.68
CA ALA A 57 -6.68 -15.03 14.38
C ALA A 57 -6.13 -14.11 13.26
N ASN A 58 -5.85 -12.85 13.58
CA ASN A 58 -5.16 -11.93 12.66
C ASN A 58 -3.73 -12.41 12.34
N GLU A 59 -2.99 -12.90 13.34
CA GLU A 59 -1.66 -13.50 13.12
C GLU A 59 -1.74 -14.75 12.22
N ALA A 60 -2.79 -15.56 12.33
CA ALA A 60 -3.03 -16.68 11.44
C ALA A 60 -3.33 -16.24 10.01
N ARG A 61 -4.22 -15.24 9.83
CA ARG A 61 -4.52 -14.63 8.53
C ARG A 61 -3.24 -14.10 7.87
N ASP A 62 -2.48 -13.28 8.59
CA ASP A 62 -1.28 -12.65 8.06
C ASP A 62 -0.22 -13.70 7.70
N TYR A 63 -0.14 -14.79 8.48
CA TYR A 63 0.69 -15.94 8.13
C TYR A 63 0.24 -16.61 6.84
N VAL A 64 -1.05 -16.92 6.66
CA VAL A 64 -1.57 -17.48 5.40
C VAL A 64 -1.26 -16.57 4.21
N ILE A 65 -1.49 -15.27 4.38
CA ILE A 65 -1.19 -14.24 3.37
C ILE A 65 0.32 -14.16 3.08
N SER A 66 1.18 -14.37 4.07
CA SER A 66 2.64 -14.43 3.89
C SER A 66 3.11 -15.64 3.09
N GLN A 67 2.34 -16.73 3.08
CA GLN A 67 2.61 -17.95 2.33
C GLN A 67 2.03 -17.92 0.90
N GLY A 68 1.44 -16.80 0.48
CA GLY A 68 0.85 -16.63 -0.85
C GLY A 68 -0.65 -16.96 -0.91
N GLY A 69 -1.32 -17.20 0.21
CA GLY A 69 -2.78 -17.30 0.26
C GLY A 69 -3.47 -15.93 0.19
N ALA A 70 -4.74 -15.92 -0.18
CA ALA A 70 -5.62 -14.75 -0.08
C ALA A 70 -6.79 -15.08 0.86
N ILE A 71 -7.08 -14.22 1.83
CA ILE A 71 -8.20 -14.43 2.78
C ILE A 71 -9.33 -13.46 2.45
N ALA A 72 -10.46 -14.00 2.01
CA ALA A 72 -11.65 -13.22 1.70
C ALA A 72 -12.38 -12.79 2.98
N ILE A 73 -12.67 -13.76 3.84
CA ILE A 73 -13.41 -13.57 5.09
C ILE A 73 -12.58 -14.08 6.25
N LEU A 74 -12.37 -13.24 7.26
CA LEU A 74 -11.92 -13.65 8.58
C LEU A 74 -13.12 -13.55 9.54
N SER A 75 -13.66 -14.68 9.99
CA SER A 75 -14.67 -14.74 11.05
C SER A 75 -13.99 -15.19 12.34
N PRO A 76 -13.48 -14.23 13.14
CA PRO A 76 -12.67 -14.55 14.29
C PRO A 76 -13.50 -15.17 15.42
N PRO A 77 -12.88 -15.99 16.28
CA PRO A 77 -11.47 -16.37 16.22
C PRO A 77 -11.23 -17.68 15.45
N HIS A 78 -12.25 -18.34 14.88
CA HIS A 78 -12.12 -19.75 14.48
C HIS A 78 -12.17 -20.04 12.98
N VAL A 79 -12.65 -19.11 12.14
CA VAL A 79 -12.93 -19.41 10.73
C VAL A 79 -12.26 -18.39 9.81
N MET A 80 -11.56 -18.89 8.80
CA MET A 80 -11.13 -18.11 7.63
C MET A 80 -11.59 -18.77 6.34
N LEU A 81 -11.98 -17.95 5.37
CA LEU A 81 -12.36 -18.37 4.04
C LEU A 81 -11.54 -17.60 3.01
N GLY A 82 -11.05 -18.28 1.97
CA GLY A 82 -10.26 -17.63 0.93
C GLY A 82 -9.64 -18.61 -0.04
N TRP A 83 -8.56 -18.23 -0.70
CA TRP A 83 -7.87 -19.03 -1.70
C TRP A 83 -6.49 -19.42 -1.22
N ILE A 84 -6.19 -20.71 -1.31
CA ILE A 84 -4.92 -21.29 -0.90
C ILE A 84 -4.29 -21.97 -2.13
N PRO A 85 -3.14 -21.46 -2.62
CA PRO A 85 -2.41 -22.08 -3.70
C PRO A 85 -2.13 -23.58 -3.49
N ALA A 86 -1.99 -24.32 -4.58
CA ALA A 86 -1.65 -25.73 -4.51
C ALA A 86 -0.29 -25.94 -3.79
N GLY A 87 -0.22 -26.93 -2.91
CA GLY A 87 1.03 -27.33 -2.25
C GLY A 87 1.46 -26.50 -1.02
N ILE A 88 0.74 -25.45 -0.64
CA ILE A 88 1.06 -24.70 0.60
C ILE A 88 0.29 -25.18 1.84
N SER A 89 -0.81 -25.93 1.68
CA SER A 89 -1.66 -26.37 2.80
C SER A 89 -0.89 -27.12 3.88
N ASP A 90 0.05 -28.01 3.50
CA ASP A 90 0.88 -28.77 4.44
C ASP A 90 1.82 -27.89 5.27
N LYS A 91 2.19 -26.70 4.77
CA LYS A 91 3.01 -25.72 5.51
C LYS A 91 2.19 -24.95 6.53
N LEU A 92 0.90 -24.77 6.26
CA LEU A 92 -0.03 -24.02 7.10
C LEU A 92 -0.52 -24.84 8.30
N LEU A 93 -0.79 -26.13 8.09
CA LEU A 93 -1.33 -27.01 9.12
C LEU A 93 -0.43 -27.07 10.37
N GLY A 94 -1.04 -26.87 11.54
CA GLY A 94 -0.35 -26.86 12.83
C GLY A 94 0.44 -25.59 13.15
N LYS A 95 0.37 -24.55 12.31
CA LYS A 95 0.98 -23.24 12.53
C LYS A 95 -0.09 -22.20 12.86
N ASN A 96 0.23 -21.26 13.75
CA ASN A 96 -0.63 -20.14 14.14
C ASN A 96 -2.08 -20.54 14.51
N GLY A 97 -2.26 -21.75 15.06
CA GLY A 97 -3.58 -22.26 15.44
C GLY A 97 -4.40 -22.88 14.29
N ILE A 98 -3.87 -22.99 13.08
CA ILE A 98 -4.55 -23.62 11.94
C ILE A 98 -4.64 -25.13 12.16
N GLU A 99 -5.85 -25.65 12.34
CA GLU A 99 -6.11 -27.07 12.64
C GLU A 99 -6.54 -27.87 11.42
N PHE A 100 -7.26 -27.23 10.49
CA PHE A 100 -7.93 -27.94 9.40
C PHE A 100 -8.11 -27.04 8.19
N ILE A 101 -7.92 -27.59 7.00
CA ILE A 101 -8.04 -26.91 5.70
C ILE A 101 -8.81 -27.82 4.75
N THR A 102 -9.84 -27.32 4.08
CA THR A 102 -10.64 -28.10 3.12
C THR A 102 -11.21 -27.24 2.00
N GLN A 103 -11.40 -27.85 0.83
CA GLN A 103 -12.15 -27.31 -0.30
C GLN A 103 -13.47 -28.07 -0.52
N SER A 104 -13.76 -29.08 0.29
CA SER A 104 -14.99 -29.87 0.25
C SER A 104 -15.91 -29.51 1.43
N PRO A 105 -17.24 -29.58 1.25
CA PRO A 105 -18.20 -29.32 2.32
C PRO A 105 -17.94 -30.20 3.55
N ILE A 106 -18.23 -29.65 4.73
CA ILE A 106 -18.08 -30.37 6.00
C ILE A 106 -19.40 -30.46 6.76
N ASP A 107 -19.56 -31.53 7.55
CA ASP A 107 -20.65 -31.64 8.51
C ASP A 107 -20.36 -30.75 9.72
N ILE A 108 -21.29 -29.84 10.01
CA ILE A 108 -21.20 -28.95 11.17
C ILE A 108 -21.48 -29.67 12.49
N ARG A 109 -22.10 -30.86 12.44
CA ARG A 109 -22.44 -31.64 13.64
C ARG A 109 -21.17 -32.22 14.26
N GLY A 110 -20.93 -31.88 15.52
CA GLY A 110 -19.77 -32.37 16.28
C GLY A 110 -18.51 -31.52 16.12
N LEU A 111 -18.60 -30.37 15.44
CA LEU A 111 -17.53 -29.37 15.51
C LEU A 111 -17.38 -28.86 16.95
N LYS A 112 -16.12 -28.65 17.34
CA LYS A 112 -15.75 -28.10 18.65
C LYS A 112 -16.27 -26.67 18.85
N TYR A 113 -16.42 -25.92 17.76
CA TYR A 113 -16.85 -24.53 17.73
C TYR A 113 -18.35 -24.50 17.41
N GLN A 114 -19.14 -23.85 18.28
CA GLN A 114 -20.61 -23.81 18.20
C GLN A 114 -21.13 -22.37 18.35
N ASP A 115 -20.25 -21.36 18.23
CA ASP A 115 -20.70 -19.97 18.19
C ASP A 115 -21.40 -19.67 16.86
N GLU A 116 -22.45 -18.86 16.93
CA GLU A 116 -23.35 -18.58 15.82
C GLU A 116 -22.62 -18.00 14.60
N GLN A 117 -21.61 -17.15 14.84
CA GLN A 117 -20.85 -16.51 13.77
C GLN A 117 -20.00 -17.53 13.00
N SER A 118 -19.21 -18.36 13.69
CA SER A 118 -18.42 -19.41 13.04
C SER A 118 -19.29 -20.38 12.25
N ILE A 119 -20.44 -20.79 12.81
CA ILE A 119 -21.39 -21.67 12.10
C ILE A 119 -21.96 -21.01 10.84
N ALA A 120 -22.31 -19.72 10.90
CA ALA A 120 -22.82 -18.99 9.74
C ALA A 120 -21.81 -18.95 8.58
N PHE A 121 -20.51 -18.78 8.86
CA PHE A 121 -19.47 -18.74 7.82
C PHE A 121 -19.05 -20.12 7.33
N ILE A 122 -19.16 -21.17 8.15
CA ILE A 122 -19.02 -22.56 7.68
C ILE A 122 -20.19 -22.93 6.77
N ASN A 123 -21.41 -22.49 7.09
CA ASN A 123 -22.58 -22.67 6.22
C ASN A 123 -22.39 -21.95 4.88
N PHE A 124 -21.88 -20.71 4.89
CA PHE A 124 -21.51 -20.00 3.67
C PHE A 124 -20.46 -20.77 2.86
N PHE A 125 -19.41 -21.29 3.48
CA PHE A 125 -18.44 -22.14 2.78
C PHE A 125 -19.08 -23.38 2.15
N ASN A 126 -19.91 -24.11 2.91
CA ASN A 126 -20.61 -25.29 2.39
C ASN A 126 -21.52 -24.93 1.21
N TYR A 127 -22.12 -23.74 1.23
CA TYR A 127 -22.94 -23.20 0.17
C TYR A 127 -22.14 -22.90 -1.11
N VAL A 128 -20.91 -22.39 -0.96
CA VAL A 128 -19.96 -22.21 -2.08
C VAL A 128 -19.46 -23.56 -2.60
N ALA A 129 -18.95 -24.41 -1.70
CA ALA A 129 -18.31 -25.68 -2.04
C ALA A 129 -19.27 -26.73 -2.62
N SER A 130 -20.58 -26.59 -2.41
CA SER A 130 -21.62 -27.42 -3.04
C SER A 130 -22.01 -26.94 -4.46
N GLY A 131 -21.54 -25.76 -4.87
CA GLY A 131 -21.90 -25.12 -6.13
C GLY A 131 -23.28 -24.46 -6.12
N ASP A 132 -23.97 -24.41 -4.99
CA ASP A 132 -25.28 -23.75 -4.89
C ASP A 132 -25.16 -22.23 -5.04
N MET A 133 -24.07 -21.66 -4.52
CA MET A 133 -23.77 -20.24 -4.71
C MET A 133 -23.60 -19.90 -6.20
N GLU A 134 -22.90 -20.73 -6.98
CA GLU A 134 -22.73 -20.48 -8.41
C GLU A 134 -24.09 -20.40 -9.15
N LYS A 135 -25.01 -21.31 -8.84
CA LYS A 135 -26.36 -21.32 -9.41
C LYS A 135 -27.13 -20.04 -9.08
N GLU A 136 -27.01 -19.52 -7.86
CA GLU A 136 -27.62 -18.25 -7.49
C GLU A 136 -26.98 -17.07 -8.21
N ARG A 137 -25.67 -17.10 -8.42
CA ARG A 137 -24.93 -16.07 -9.15
C ARG A 137 -25.32 -16.02 -10.62
N GLU A 138 -25.45 -17.18 -11.27
CA GLU A 138 -26.01 -17.30 -12.61
C GLU A 138 -27.44 -16.73 -12.66
N ALA A 139 -28.27 -17.06 -11.67
CA ALA A 139 -29.63 -16.49 -11.56
C ALA A 139 -29.59 -14.96 -11.40
N SER A 140 -28.69 -14.43 -10.56
CA SER A 140 -28.48 -12.98 -10.40
C SER A 140 -28.01 -12.31 -11.68
N ALA A 141 -27.14 -12.94 -12.48
CA ALA A 141 -26.65 -12.37 -13.73
C ALA A 141 -27.77 -12.20 -14.77
N THR A 142 -28.84 -13.01 -14.66
CA THR A 142 -30.05 -12.87 -15.49
C THR A 142 -31.08 -11.90 -14.92
N ALA A 143 -30.96 -11.52 -13.64
CA ALA A 143 -31.84 -10.56 -13.00
C ALA A 143 -31.50 -9.14 -13.48
N LYS A 144 -32.29 -8.63 -14.43
CA LYS A 144 -32.19 -7.23 -14.87
C LYS A 144 -33.07 -6.37 -13.99
N GLY A 145 -32.49 -5.75 -12.97
CA GLY A 145 -33.14 -4.63 -12.31
C GLY A 145 -32.97 -3.34 -13.11
N GLU A 146 -33.83 -2.37 -12.84
CA GLU A 146 -33.58 -1.00 -13.28
C GLU A 146 -32.32 -0.47 -12.56
N PRO A 147 -31.62 0.53 -13.13
CA PRO A 147 -30.59 1.23 -12.41
C PRO A 147 -31.11 1.65 -11.03
N LEU A 148 -30.24 1.56 -10.03
CA LEU A 148 -30.52 2.18 -8.75
C LEU A 148 -30.60 3.69 -9.02
N ILE A 149 -31.43 4.43 -8.29
CA ILE A 149 -31.63 5.85 -8.56
C ILE A 149 -31.39 6.58 -7.26
N ASN A 150 -30.49 7.57 -7.29
CA ASN A 150 -30.09 8.35 -6.13
C ASN A 150 -29.61 7.46 -4.95
N ASP A 151 -28.74 6.50 -5.28
CA ASP A 151 -28.10 5.57 -4.36
C ASP A 151 -26.67 5.98 -3.96
N ALA A 152 -26.01 6.84 -4.74
CA ALA A 152 -24.78 7.53 -4.34
C ALA A 152 -25.05 8.90 -3.68
N LEU A 153 -25.04 8.97 -2.35
CA LEU A 153 -25.31 10.22 -1.63
C LEU A 153 -24.01 10.98 -1.26
N PRO A 154 -24.05 12.33 -1.19
CA PRO A 154 -22.90 13.14 -0.77
C PRO A 154 -22.33 12.73 0.58
N HIS A 155 -21.00 12.82 0.73
CA HIS A 155 -20.34 12.54 2.01
C HIS A 155 -21.00 13.34 3.16
N PRO A 156 -21.42 12.69 4.25
CA PRO A 156 -22.10 13.37 5.33
C PRO A 156 -21.13 14.25 6.12
N GLY A 157 -21.58 15.44 6.53
CA GLY A 157 -20.85 16.22 7.52
C GLY A 157 -20.99 15.56 8.90
N ILE A 158 -19.87 15.28 9.56
CA ILE A 158 -19.86 14.64 10.89
C ILE A 158 -19.50 15.67 11.96
N ASN A 159 -20.38 15.84 12.95
CA ASN A 159 -20.09 16.62 14.14
C ASN A 159 -19.09 15.87 15.03
N ARG A 160 -17.86 16.40 15.06
CA ARG A 160 -16.76 15.80 15.82
C ARG A 160 -17.02 15.70 17.32
N GLU A 161 -17.69 16.68 17.94
CA GLU A 161 -17.92 16.68 19.39
C GLU A 161 -18.87 15.56 19.82
N ASP A 162 -19.95 15.35 19.06
CA ASP A 162 -20.92 14.30 19.36
C ASP A 162 -20.35 12.91 19.05
N PHE A 163 -19.60 12.77 17.96
CA PHE A 163 -18.81 11.56 17.66
C PHE A 163 -17.85 11.21 18.81
N GLU A 164 -17.05 12.16 19.29
CA GLU A 164 -16.09 11.94 20.39
C GLU A 164 -16.81 11.58 21.70
N ARG A 165 -17.96 12.21 21.97
CA ARG A 165 -18.78 11.92 23.15
C ARG A 165 -19.26 10.46 23.16
N ASN A 166 -19.68 9.94 22.01
CA ASN A 166 -20.08 8.54 21.89
C ASN A 166 -18.92 7.58 22.25
N LEU A 167 -17.71 7.84 21.76
CA LEU A 167 -16.54 7.01 22.07
C LEU A 167 -16.14 7.09 23.56
N GLN A 168 -16.17 8.29 24.14
CA GLN A 168 -15.88 8.50 25.56
C GLN A 168 -16.88 7.79 26.49
N GLN A 169 -18.17 7.78 26.14
CA GLN A 169 -19.20 7.06 26.90
C GLN A 169 -18.92 5.54 26.99
N LEU A 170 -18.16 5.00 26.04
CA LEU A 170 -17.77 3.59 25.99
C LEU A 170 -16.33 3.34 26.49
N GLY A 171 -15.67 4.36 27.04
CA GLY A 171 -14.33 4.27 27.61
C GLY A 171 -13.19 4.20 26.59
N ILE A 172 -13.40 4.74 25.38
CA ILE A 172 -12.40 4.74 24.30
C ILE A 172 -11.71 6.11 24.25
N GLU A 173 -10.46 6.17 24.70
CA GLU A 173 -9.68 7.43 24.83
C GLU A 173 -8.74 7.69 23.64
N SER A 174 -8.45 6.67 22.82
CA SER A 174 -7.56 6.77 21.65
C SER A 174 -8.20 6.10 20.44
N PHE A 175 -8.33 6.85 19.34
CA PHE A 175 -8.97 6.38 18.10
C PHE A 175 -8.38 7.12 16.88
N SER A 176 -8.41 6.47 15.73
CA SER A 176 -8.20 7.12 14.43
C SER A 176 -9.55 7.55 13.90
N TRP A 177 -9.68 8.84 13.58
CA TRP A 177 -10.93 9.42 13.08
C TRP A 177 -11.28 8.92 11.68
N ASN A 178 -10.26 8.70 10.84
CA ASN A 178 -10.47 8.37 9.43
C ASN A 178 -10.40 6.86 9.19
N ASN A 179 -11.25 6.40 8.29
CA ASN A 179 -10.95 5.26 7.44
C ASN A 179 -9.70 5.55 6.59
N SER A 180 -9.07 4.53 5.99
CA SER A 180 -8.07 4.83 4.96
C SER A 180 -8.76 5.56 3.80
N ASP A 181 -8.04 6.07 2.81
CA ASP A 181 -8.68 6.63 1.61
C ASP A 181 -8.89 5.56 0.53
N GLU A 182 -8.43 4.32 0.75
CA GLU A 182 -8.35 3.27 -0.27
C GLU A 182 -8.97 1.96 0.22
N MET A 183 -9.56 1.18 -0.69
CA MET A 183 -10.15 -0.13 -0.43
C MET A 183 -9.08 -1.22 -0.30
N THR A 184 -8.17 -1.08 0.66
CA THR A 184 -7.02 -1.98 0.84
C THR A 184 -6.89 -2.46 2.30
N GLY A 185 -6.14 -3.53 2.49
CA GLY A 185 -5.83 -4.11 3.80
C GLY A 185 -6.99 -4.91 4.39
N THR A 186 -7.54 -4.43 5.49
CA THR A 186 -8.52 -5.16 6.30
C THR A 186 -9.74 -4.29 6.57
N VAL A 187 -10.93 -4.83 6.33
CA VAL A 187 -12.20 -4.11 6.42
C VAL A 187 -13.13 -4.86 7.37
N ALA A 188 -13.50 -4.26 8.49
CA ALA A 188 -14.58 -4.78 9.31
C ALA A 188 -15.93 -4.34 8.74
N TYR A 189 -16.97 -5.17 8.84
CA TYR A 189 -18.31 -4.73 8.47
C TYR A 189 -19.36 -5.33 9.40
N ALA A 190 -20.37 -4.53 9.74
CA ALA A 190 -21.48 -5.00 10.58
C ALA A 190 -22.75 -5.20 9.74
N LEU A 191 -23.37 -6.37 9.84
CA LEU A 191 -24.68 -6.65 9.24
C LEU A 191 -25.76 -6.54 10.31
N PHE A 192 -26.65 -5.56 10.16
CA PHE A 192 -27.83 -5.38 11.00
C PHE A 192 -29.08 -5.88 10.28
N PHE A 193 -29.66 -6.95 10.80
CA PHE A 193 -30.94 -7.48 10.33
C PHE A 193 -32.09 -6.72 11.00
N VAL A 194 -32.43 -5.55 10.45
CA VAL A 194 -33.37 -4.61 11.06
C VAL A 194 -34.74 -5.26 11.19
N GLU A 195 -35.27 -5.31 12.41
CA GLU A 195 -36.51 -6.00 12.72
C GLU A 195 -37.45 -5.09 13.52
N SER A 196 -38.73 -5.08 13.13
CA SER A 196 -39.77 -4.30 13.81
C SER A 196 -40.30 -5.09 15.01
N ASN A 197 -40.29 -4.48 16.19
CA ASN A 197 -40.89 -5.07 17.39
C ASN A 197 -42.34 -4.62 17.61
N GLY A 198 -42.91 -3.87 16.68
CA GLY A 198 -44.31 -3.45 16.74
C GLY A 198 -44.62 -2.28 17.69
N THR A 199 -43.60 -1.63 18.28
CA THR A 199 -43.82 -0.60 19.31
C THR A 199 -44.13 0.79 18.78
N LYS A 200 -43.77 1.11 17.52
CA LYS A 200 -44.11 2.38 16.85
C LYS A 200 -45.03 2.15 15.66
N ASP A 201 -44.63 1.27 14.75
CA ASP A 201 -45.48 0.77 13.66
C ASP A 201 -45.98 -0.63 13.96
N THR A 202 -46.98 -1.08 13.21
CA THR A 202 -47.34 -2.51 13.24
C THR A 202 -46.24 -3.30 12.54
N SER A 203 -45.67 -4.33 13.18
CA SER A 203 -44.79 -5.27 12.47
C SER A 203 -45.60 -6.00 11.41
N GLN A 204 -45.19 -5.84 10.14
CA GLN A 204 -45.86 -6.43 8.98
C GLN A 204 -45.09 -7.60 8.41
N TYR A 205 -43.76 -7.56 8.50
CA TYR A 205 -42.88 -8.56 7.91
C TYR A 205 -41.73 -8.87 8.85
N ASP A 206 -41.66 -10.13 9.32
CA ASP A 206 -40.62 -10.57 10.24
C ASP A 206 -39.59 -11.47 9.54
N TRP A 207 -38.32 -11.28 9.85
CA TRP A 207 -37.21 -12.11 9.36
C TRP A 207 -37.41 -13.59 9.73
N THR A 208 -36.96 -14.47 8.82
CA THR A 208 -36.77 -15.88 9.11
C THR A 208 -35.29 -16.21 9.29
N ALA A 209 -34.98 -17.24 10.07
CA ALA A 209 -33.61 -17.73 10.21
C ALA A 209 -32.99 -18.19 8.87
N VAL A 210 -33.82 -18.68 7.95
CA VAL A 210 -33.40 -19.10 6.61
C VAL A 210 -33.01 -17.88 5.78
N ASP A 211 -33.86 -16.85 5.74
CA ASP A 211 -33.57 -15.63 4.99
C ASP A 211 -32.35 -14.90 5.55
N GLN A 212 -32.21 -14.84 6.88
CA GLN A 212 -31.00 -14.28 7.51
C GLN A 212 -29.73 -15.00 7.02
N GLN A 213 -29.72 -16.34 7.03
CA GLN A 213 -28.55 -17.11 6.57
C GLN A 213 -28.29 -16.93 5.07
N ASN A 214 -29.34 -16.89 4.24
CA ASN A 214 -29.20 -16.63 2.81
C ASN A 214 -28.62 -15.23 2.56
N THR A 215 -29.06 -14.22 3.30
CA THR A 215 -28.50 -12.87 3.23
C THR A 215 -27.03 -12.85 3.66
N ILE A 216 -26.65 -13.55 4.73
CA ILE A 216 -25.23 -13.70 5.14
C ILE A 216 -24.42 -14.30 3.99
N ASN A 217 -24.91 -15.37 3.35
CA ASN A 217 -24.22 -16.02 2.24
C ASN A 217 -24.02 -15.05 1.06
N ARG A 218 -25.08 -14.34 0.67
CA ARG A 218 -25.06 -13.41 -0.48
C ARG A 218 -24.20 -12.19 -0.20
N ALA A 219 -24.30 -11.60 1.00
CA ALA A 219 -23.42 -10.50 1.42
C ALA A 219 -21.95 -10.92 1.39
N SER A 220 -21.64 -12.10 1.93
CA SER A 220 -20.28 -12.63 1.97
C SER A 220 -19.75 -12.95 0.57
N SER A 221 -20.60 -13.43 -0.34
CA SER A 221 -20.24 -13.61 -1.75
C SER A 221 -19.91 -12.28 -2.44
N GLY A 222 -20.71 -11.23 -2.21
CA GLY A 222 -20.46 -9.90 -2.77
C GLY A 222 -19.14 -9.30 -2.29
N LEU A 223 -18.87 -9.35 -0.99
CA LEU A 223 -17.61 -8.83 -0.45
C LEU A 223 -16.40 -9.71 -0.81
N SER A 224 -16.58 -11.03 -0.93
CA SER A 224 -15.53 -11.93 -1.43
C SER A 224 -15.17 -11.65 -2.89
N TRP A 225 -16.13 -11.15 -3.69
CA TRP A 225 -15.86 -10.75 -5.07
C TRP A 225 -14.85 -9.60 -5.14
N TRP A 226 -14.98 -8.58 -4.29
CA TRP A 226 -14.00 -7.51 -4.20
C TRP A 226 -12.60 -8.05 -3.86
N VAL A 227 -12.50 -9.01 -2.93
CA VAL A 227 -11.20 -9.63 -2.61
C VAL A 227 -10.64 -10.40 -3.79
N ASN A 228 -11.47 -11.14 -4.52
CA ASN A 228 -11.03 -11.85 -5.72
C ASN A 228 -10.47 -10.89 -6.78
N LYS A 229 -11.13 -9.74 -6.99
CA LYS A 229 -10.65 -8.71 -7.90
C LYS A 229 -9.40 -7.99 -7.40
N ALA A 230 -9.27 -7.76 -6.10
CA ALA A 230 -8.10 -7.10 -5.51
C ALA A 230 -6.80 -7.86 -5.82
N VAL A 231 -6.86 -9.19 -5.87
CA VAL A 231 -5.70 -10.05 -6.21
C VAL A 231 -5.15 -9.72 -7.60
N ASP A 232 -6.01 -9.45 -8.59
CA ASP A 232 -5.61 -9.09 -9.96
C ASP A 232 -4.79 -7.77 -10.01
N TYR A 233 -4.94 -6.93 -8.99
CA TYR A 233 -4.23 -5.65 -8.82
C TYR A 233 -3.09 -5.72 -7.81
N GLY A 234 -2.74 -6.91 -7.30
CA GLY A 234 -1.73 -7.06 -6.25
C GLY A 234 -2.13 -6.43 -4.91
N VAL A 235 -3.42 -6.14 -4.73
CA VAL A 235 -3.95 -5.52 -3.52
C VAL A 235 -4.32 -6.62 -2.52
N THR A 236 -3.80 -6.52 -1.31
CA THR A 236 -4.28 -7.34 -0.20
C THR A 236 -5.56 -6.73 0.34
N LEU A 237 -6.66 -7.49 0.34
CA LEU A 237 -7.94 -7.10 0.91
C LEU A 237 -8.55 -8.29 1.67
N SER A 238 -9.16 -8.03 2.83
CA SER A 238 -9.91 -9.04 3.57
C SER A 238 -11.04 -8.41 4.37
N PHE A 239 -12.17 -9.10 4.51
CA PHE A 239 -13.33 -8.62 5.26
C PHE A 239 -13.52 -9.39 6.57
N THR A 240 -13.86 -8.67 7.63
CA THR A 240 -14.12 -9.19 8.97
C THR A 240 -15.55 -8.87 9.41
N PRO A 241 -16.51 -9.80 9.26
CA PRO A 241 -17.90 -9.58 9.59
C PRO A 241 -18.17 -9.47 11.08
N ARG A 242 -19.22 -8.72 11.42
CA ARG A 242 -19.97 -8.81 12.67
C ARG A 242 -21.47 -8.92 12.38
N ILE A 243 -22.10 -9.97 12.86
CA ILE A 243 -23.55 -10.19 12.65
C ILE A 243 -24.33 -9.69 13.87
N TYR A 244 -25.34 -8.85 13.62
CA TYR A 244 -26.39 -8.49 14.58
C TYR A 244 -27.71 -9.10 14.11
N PRO A 245 -28.09 -10.27 14.64
CA PRO A 245 -29.22 -11.04 14.12
C PRO A 245 -30.55 -10.35 14.42
N TYR A 246 -31.59 -10.69 13.65
CA TYR A 246 -32.91 -10.04 13.73
C TYR A 246 -33.54 -10.15 15.12
N ASN A 247 -33.30 -11.26 15.83
CA ASN A 247 -33.81 -11.51 17.18
C ASN A 247 -32.92 -10.91 18.29
N GLY A 248 -31.83 -10.23 17.94
CA GLY A 248 -30.92 -9.58 18.87
C GLY A 248 -31.42 -8.21 19.30
N VAL A 249 -31.18 -7.86 20.57
CA VAL A 249 -31.63 -6.57 21.15
C VAL A 249 -31.16 -5.36 20.34
N ALA A 250 -29.96 -5.43 19.75
CA ALA A 250 -29.42 -4.34 18.93
C ALA A 250 -30.30 -4.06 17.70
N ALA A 251 -30.72 -5.11 16.97
CA ALA A 251 -31.43 -4.98 15.69
C ALA A 251 -32.95 -4.78 15.83
N GLN A 252 -33.49 -5.00 17.03
CA GLN A 252 -34.90 -4.81 17.36
C GLN A 252 -35.24 -3.34 17.57
N GLN A 253 -36.14 -2.80 16.74
CA GLN A 253 -36.53 -1.39 16.75
C GLN A 253 -38.03 -1.21 16.48
N GLY A 254 -38.57 -0.01 16.70
CA GLY A 254 -40.02 0.20 16.76
C GLY A 254 -40.76 0.32 15.42
N TYR A 255 -40.05 0.64 14.36
CA TYR A 255 -40.61 1.04 13.06
C TYR A 255 -40.63 -0.13 12.07
N GLU A 256 -41.48 -0.10 11.06
CA GLU A 256 -41.47 -1.07 9.96
C GLU A 256 -40.84 -0.38 8.74
N PRO A 257 -39.52 -0.53 8.48
CA PRO A 257 -38.78 0.36 7.58
C PRO A 257 -39.34 0.41 6.16
N ILE A 258 -39.86 -0.71 5.63
CA ILE A 258 -40.44 -0.76 4.28
C ILE A 258 -41.69 0.12 4.14
N THR A 259 -42.32 0.48 5.26
CA THR A 259 -43.46 1.40 5.29
C THR A 259 -43.07 2.87 5.45
N HIS A 260 -41.78 3.20 5.38
CA HIS A 260 -41.26 4.56 5.48
C HIS A 260 -40.60 5.05 4.18
N PHE A 261 -40.36 6.36 4.10
CA PHE A 261 -39.50 6.92 3.05
C PHE A 261 -38.03 6.60 3.35
N SER A 262 -37.19 6.41 2.33
CA SER A 262 -35.75 6.14 2.54
C SER A 262 -35.06 7.24 3.35
N THR A 263 -35.48 8.49 3.17
CA THR A 263 -34.97 9.65 3.93
C THR A 263 -35.29 9.63 5.43
N GLU A 264 -36.15 8.72 5.89
CA GLU A 264 -36.53 8.56 7.30
C GLU A 264 -35.71 7.48 8.04
N ASP A 265 -34.65 6.94 7.41
CA ASP A 265 -33.74 5.93 7.98
C ASP A 265 -33.19 6.25 9.37
N SER A 266 -33.08 7.54 9.71
CA SER A 266 -32.74 8.01 11.04
C SER A 266 -33.63 7.44 12.15
N LEU A 267 -34.88 7.05 11.85
CA LEU A 267 -35.81 6.50 12.84
C LEU A 267 -35.31 5.17 13.42
N TRP A 268 -34.94 4.22 12.56
CA TRP A 268 -34.47 2.90 13.00
C TRP A 268 -32.97 2.88 13.27
N ILE A 269 -32.15 3.57 12.47
CA ILE A 269 -30.69 3.57 12.66
C ILE A 269 -30.31 4.20 14.01
N ASN A 270 -30.92 5.34 14.39
CA ASN A 270 -30.65 5.93 15.70
C ASN A 270 -31.04 4.99 16.83
N GLN A 271 -32.20 4.33 16.74
CA GLN A 271 -32.65 3.41 17.78
C GLN A 271 -31.73 2.19 17.90
N ILE A 272 -31.26 1.63 16.78
CA ILE A 272 -30.29 0.52 16.77
C ILE A 272 -28.97 0.96 17.43
N MET A 273 -28.49 2.15 17.11
CA MET A 273 -27.27 2.70 17.71
C MET A 273 -27.45 3.03 19.21
N ASP A 274 -28.62 3.54 19.61
CA ASP A 274 -28.97 3.77 21.01
C ASP A 274 -29.00 2.45 21.80
N ASN A 275 -29.53 1.37 21.22
CA ASN A 275 -29.52 0.03 21.81
C ASN A 275 -28.08 -0.49 22.06
N LEU A 276 -27.10 -0.01 21.27
CA LEU A 276 -25.68 -0.31 21.42
C LEU A 276 -24.93 0.69 22.32
N GLY A 277 -25.60 1.72 22.83
CA GLY A 277 -25.04 2.72 23.74
C GLY A 277 -24.47 3.98 23.08
N TYR A 278 -24.62 4.14 21.76
CA TYR A 278 -24.19 5.33 21.02
C TYR A 278 -25.34 6.35 20.98
N THR A 279 -25.38 7.25 21.96
CA THR A 279 -26.56 8.10 22.25
C THR A 279 -26.41 9.59 21.90
N SER A 280 -25.24 10.04 21.45
CA SER A 280 -24.98 11.45 21.11
C SER A 280 -25.02 11.71 19.60
N GLY A 281 -25.45 12.89 19.18
CA GLY A 281 -25.51 13.26 17.76
C GLY A 281 -26.63 12.54 16.99
N ASP A 282 -26.54 12.60 15.67
CA ASP A 282 -27.45 11.90 14.76
C ASP A 282 -26.88 10.53 14.33
N LYS A 283 -27.56 9.91 13.36
CA LYS A 283 -27.20 8.58 12.84
C LYS A 283 -25.74 8.52 12.34
N PHE A 284 -25.21 9.59 11.75
CA PHE A 284 -23.86 9.61 11.19
C PHE A 284 -22.79 9.60 12.29
N GLU A 285 -22.91 10.44 13.32
CA GLU A 285 -21.97 10.42 14.45
C GLU A 285 -21.99 9.08 15.16
N LYS A 286 -23.20 8.54 15.40
CA LYS A 286 -23.38 7.28 16.12
C LYS A 286 -22.79 6.10 15.36
N VAL A 287 -23.11 5.97 14.06
CA VAL A 287 -22.60 4.86 13.23
C VAL A 287 -21.09 5.01 13.00
N THR A 288 -20.58 6.23 12.80
CA THR A 288 -19.13 6.45 12.67
C THR A 288 -18.38 6.09 13.94
N ALA A 289 -18.92 6.44 15.11
CA ALA A 289 -18.36 6.03 16.40
C ALA A 289 -18.39 4.50 16.57
N PHE A 290 -19.51 3.86 16.22
CA PHE A 290 -19.62 2.40 16.23
C PHE A 290 -18.61 1.72 15.30
N ASN A 291 -18.46 2.20 14.07
CA ASN A 291 -17.48 1.69 13.12
C ASN A 291 -16.04 1.90 13.62
N SER A 292 -15.75 3.05 14.24
CA SER A 292 -14.44 3.32 14.85
C SER A 292 -14.13 2.34 15.97
N TRP A 293 -15.12 2.04 16.82
CA TRP A 293 -14.99 0.97 17.82
C TRP A 293 -14.76 -0.39 17.15
N LEU A 294 -15.51 -0.72 16.10
CA LEU A 294 -15.38 -2.00 15.39
C LEU A 294 -13.97 -2.18 14.82
N LYS A 295 -13.39 -1.13 14.23
CA LYS A 295 -11.99 -1.12 13.77
C LYS A 295 -11.01 -1.41 14.89
N ILE A 296 -11.18 -0.78 16.04
CA ILE A 296 -10.30 -0.97 17.19
C ILE A 296 -10.41 -2.40 17.71
N GLN A 297 -11.63 -2.93 17.83
CA GLN A 297 -11.84 -4.31 18.28
C GLN A 297 -11.23 -5.32 17.32
N TYR A 298 -11.40 -5.10 16.01
CA TYR A 298 -11.00 -6.05 14.99
C TYR A 298 -9.60 -5.82 14.42
N LYS A 299 -8.94 -4.74 14.85
CA LYS A 299 -7.64 -4.28 14.36
C LYS A 299 -7.64 -4.12 12.83
N THR A 300 -8.70 -3.51 12.30
CA THR A 300 -8.87 -3.32 10.85
C THR A 300 -8.56 -1.90 10.39
N ASN A 301 -8.18 -1.75 9.12
CA ASN A 301 -7.92 -0.45 8.49
C ASN A 301 -9.21 0.36 8.28
N TRP A 302 -10.31 -0.36 8.03
CA TRP A 302 -11.62 0.20 7.72
C TRP A 302 -12.74 -0.46 8.50
N ALA A 303 -13.85 0.28 8.66
CA ALA A 303 -15.13 -0.32 8.97
C ALA A 303 -16.32 0.47 8.39
N PHE A 304 -17.38 -0.27 8.07
CA PHE A 304 -18.69 0.29 7.72
C PHE A 304 -19.82 -0.61 8.24
N SER A 305 -21.05 -0.09 8.25
CA SER A 305 -22.23 -0.84 8.68
C SER A 305 -23.21 -1.03 7.53
N VAL A 306 -23.98 -2.12 7.55
CA VAL A 306 -25.03 -2.41 6.57
C VAL A 306 -26.33 -2.62 7.34
N PHE A 307 -27.32 -1.77 7.06
CA PHE A 307 -28.66 -1.87 7.63
C PHE A 307 -29.60 -2.50 6.62
N ILE A 308 -30.12 -3.68 6.95
CA ILE A 308 -30.91 -4.49 6.04
C ILE A 308 -32.35 -4.50 6.53
N ALA A 309 -33.22 -3.80 5.80
CA ALA A 309 -34.65 -3.80 6.07
C ALA A 309 -35.32 -4.98 5.35
N TYR A 310 -36.14 -5.73 6.08
CA TYR A 310 -36.77 -6.92 5.54
C TYR A 310 -37.94 -6.57 4.62
N ASN A 311 -38.00 -7.21 3.45
CA ASN A 311 -39.13 -7.11 2.55
C ASN A 311 -39.31 -8.45 1.79
N PRO A 312 -40.06 -9.42 2.32
CA PRO A 312 -40.20 -10.73 1.71
C PRO A 312 -41.04 -10.69 0.42
N LEU A 313 -41.21 -11.86 -0.21
CA LEU A 313 -42.12 -11.98 -1.34
C LEU A 313 -43.56 -11.57 -0.93
N GLY A 314 -44.13 -10.62 -1.65
CA GLY A 314 -45.45 -10.04 -1.36
C GLY A 314 -45.40 -8.69 -0.63
N ALA A 315 -44.26 -8.32 -0.05
CA ALA A 315 -44.01 -6.97 0.46
C ALA A 315 -43.73 -5.97 -0.68
N PRO A 316 -43.82 -4.66 -0.42
CA PRO A 316 -43.34 -3.64 -1.36
C PRO A 316 -41.89 -3.87 -1.76
N THR A 317 -41.55 -3.61 -3.02
CA THR A 317 -40.20 -3.80 -3.54
C THR A 317 -39.27 -2.62 -3.22
N LYS A 318 -39.82 -1.46 -2.83
CA LYS A 318 -39.12 -0.22 -2.54
C LYS A 318 -39.70 0.46 -1.30
N PHE A 319 -38.95 1.41 -0.75
CA PHE A 319 -39.47 2.35 0.26
C PHE A 319 -40.65 3.16 -0.29
N LYS A 320 -41.34 3.94 0.56
CA LYS A 320 -42.50 4.76 0.17
C LYS A 320 -42.18 5.89 -0.82
N ASP A 321 -40.93 6.03 -1.22
CA ASP A 321 -40.48 7.04 -2.16
C ASP A 321 -41.20 6.96 -3.51
N SER A 322 -41.45 8.14 -4.10
CA SER A 322 -41.96 8.24 -5.46
C SER A 322 -40.99 7.62 -6.47
N ILE A 323 -39.70 7.68 -6.16
CA ILE A 323 -38.57 7.10 -6.91
C ILE A 323 -38.25 5.72 -6.33
N PRO A 324 -37.81 4.73 -7.13
CA PRO A 324 -37.49 3.39 -6.64
C PRO A 324 -36.17 3.31 -5.85
N THR A 325 -36.11 3.94 -4.68
CA THR A 325 -34.98 3.79 -3.74
C THR A 325 -35.16 2.51 -2.92
N CYS A 326 -34.13 1.66 -2.89
CA CYS A 326 -34.12 0.39 -2.14
C CYS A 326 -32.74 -0.02 -1.62
N ALA A 327 -31.67 0.54 -2.18
CA ALA A 327 -30.33 0.50 -1.65
C ALA A 327 -29.73 1.89 -1.88
N TYR A 328 -28.90 2.33 -0.95
CA TYR A 328 -28.09 3.54 -1.08
C TYR A 328 -26.98 3.54 -0.05
N SER A 329 -25.98 4.35 -0.32
CA SER A 329 -24.82 4.58 0.53
C SER A 329 -24.34 6.02 0.34
N TYR A 330 -23.36 6.39 1.14
CA TYR A 330 -22.79 7.74 1.09
C TYR A 330 -21.34 7.62 0.62
N LEU A 331 -20.92 8.51 -0.28
CA LEU A 331 -19.54 8.54 -0.75
C LEU A 331 -18.58 8.71 0.43
N GLY A 332 -17.72 7.71 0.66
CA GLY A 332 -16.82 7.69 1.82
C GLY A 332 -17.51 7.60 3.18
N GLY A 333 -18.81 7.33 3.21
CA GLY A 333 -19.64 7.43 4.40
C GLY A 333 -19.69 6.14 5.23
N PRO A 334 -20.35 6.18 6.39
CA PRO A 334 -20.19 5.14 7.40
C PRO A 334 -21.10 3.91 7.21
N TYR A 335 -22.10 3.95 6.32
CA TYR A 335 -23.01 2.83 6.15
C TYR A 335 -23.67 2.72 4.78
N VAL A 336 -24.20 1.51 4.55
CA VAL A 336 -25.13 1.15 3.47
C VAL A 336 -26.51 0.89 4.09
N GLN A 337 -27.57 1.42 3.48
CA GLN A 337 -28.95 1.07 3.81
C GLN A 337 -29.56 0.34 2.61
N MET A 338 -30.12 -0.86 2.84
CA MET A 338 -30.69 -1.64 1.74
C MET A 338 -31.87 -2.52 2.16
N LEU A 339 -32.67 -2.93 1.17
CA LEU A 339 -33.78 -3.85 1.31
C LEU A 339 -33.35 -5.29 0.99
N PHE A 340 -33.90 -6.28 1.69
CA PHE A 340 -33.62 -7.71 1.44
C PHE A 340 -33.78 -8.14 -0.04
N ARG A 341 -34.79 -7.62 -0.76
CA ARG A 341 -35.06 -7.94 -2.18
C ARG A 341 -34.56 -6.90 -3.18
N ASN A 342 -33.95 -5.80 -2.74
CA ASN A 342 -33.33 -4.76 -3.59
C ASN A 342 -34.17 -4.35 -4.82
N CYS A 343 -35.35 -3.75 -4.63
CA CYS A 343 -36.24 -3.38 -5.73
C CYS A 343 -36.65 -4.59 -6.58
N ASN A 344 -36.45 -4.48 -7.90
CA ASN A 344 -36.79 -5.49 -8.90
C ASN A 344 -35.59 -6.39 -9.22
N TRP A 345 -34.41 -6.14 -8.65
CA TRP A 345 -33.24 -7.01 -8.77
C TRP A 345 -33.46 -8.37 -8.10
N GLY A 346 -34.29 -8.38 -7.06
CA GLY A 346 -34.61 -9.58 -6.31
C GLY A 346 -33.53 -9.96 -5.31
N GLU A 347 -33.86 -10.93 -4.46
CA GLU A 347 -33.00 -11.33 -3.34
C GLU A 347 -31.71 -12.03 -3.79
N ALA A 348 -31.69 -12.68 -4.96
CA ALA A 348 -30.50 -13.34 -5.50
C ALA A 348 -29.40 -12.33 -5.85
N ALA A 349 -29.76 -11.10 -6.23
CA ALA A 349 -28.85 -10.02 -6.56
C ALA A 349 -28.35 -9.25 -5.33
N PHE A 350 -28.71 -9.66 -4.11
CA PHE A 350 -28.33 -8.96 -2.88
C PHE A 350 -26.82 -8.75 -2.76
N GLY A 351 -26.02 -9.79 -3.04
CA GLY A 351 -24.56 -9.68 -2.99
C GLY A 351 -24.00 -8.69 -4.00
N THR A 352 -24.56 -8.65 -5.20
CA THR A 352 -24.15 -7.75 -6.27
C THR A 352 -24.49 -6.29 -5.92
N VAL A 353 -25.72 -6.03 -5.49
CA VAL A 353 -26.13 -4.69 -5.04
C VAL A 353 -25.31 -4.23 -3.84
N LEU A 354 -25.06 -5.10 -2.85
CA LEU A 354 -24.17 -4.75 -1.75
C LEU A 354 -22.74 -4.44 -2.23
N SER A 355 -22.24 -5.15 -3.26
CA SER A 355 -20.91 -4.90 -3.81
C SER A 355 -20.82 -3.52 -4.46
N HIS A 356 -21.87 -3.11 -5.17
CA HIS A 356 -22.03 -1.78 -5.76
C HIS A 356 -22.03 -0.69 -4.68
N GLU A 357 -22.91 -0.81 -3.68
CA GLU A 357 -22.99 0.15 -2.56
C GLU A 357 -21.70 0.23 -1.74
N THR A 358 -20.98 -0.90 -1.64
CA THR A 358 -19.65 -0.91 -1.03
C THR A 358 -18.68 -0.05 -1.83
N GLY A 359 -18.78 0.00 -3.16
CA GLY A 359 -17.97 0.89 -4.00
C GLY A 359 -18.09 2.36 -3.58
N HIS A 360 -19.29 2.87 -3.33
CA HIS A 360 -19.51 4.23 -2.84
C HIS A 360 -18.94 4.48 -1.45
N VAL A 361 -19.02 3.50 -0.52
CA VAL A 361 -18.34 3.58 0.78
C VAL A 361 -16.82 3.84 0.60
N PHE A 362 -16.25 3.42 -0.53
CA PHE A 362 -14.86 3.67 -0.93
C PHE A 362 -14.71 4.74 -2.03
N TRP A 363 -15.66 5.67 -2.14
CA TRP A 363 -15.66 6.83 -3.04
C TRP A 363 -15.78 6.51 -4.54
N ALA A 364 -16.19 5.31 -4.93
CA ALA A 364 -16.58 5.06 -6.32
C ALA A 364 -17.88 5.79 -6.65
N CYS A 365 -18.03 6.25 -7.89
CA CYS A 365 -19.23 6.94 -8.36
C CYS A 365 -19.98 6.07 -9.35
N ASP A 366 -21.25 6.40 -9.55
CA ASP A 366 -22.02 5.74 -10.58
C ASP A 366 -21.54 6.07 -11.98
N GLU A 367 -21.45 5.03 -12.78
CA GLU A 367 -21.02 5.07 -14.16
C GLU A 367 -22.19 4.89 -15.12
N TYR A 368 -23.39 4.63 -14.61
CA TYR A 368 -24.63 4.60 -15.38
C TYR A 368 -25.38 5.92 -15.31
N TYR A 369 -26.04 6.30 -16.40
CA TYR A 369 -26.74 7.58 -16.48
C TYR A 369 -27.99 7.63 -15.58
N ASP A 370 -27.95 8.44 -14.53
CA ASP A 370 -29.11 8.85 -13.73
C ASP A 370 -29.24 10.38 -13.69
N PHE A 371 -30.35 10.92 -14.18
CA PHE A 371 -30.62 12.36 -14.25
C PHE A 371 -30.85 13.05 -12.89
N GLN A 372 -30.98 12.28 -11.80
CA GLN A 372 -31.26 12.80 -10.46
C GLN A 372 -30.08 12.75 -9.51
N ASP A 373 -29.00 12.07 -9.90
CA ASP A 373 -27.83 11.92 -9.06
C ASP A 373 -26.79 13.02 -9.34
N ASN A 374 -26.43 13.78 -8.29
CA ASN A 374 -25.41 14.82 -8.33
C ASN A 374 -23.98 14.24 -8.33
N TYR A 375 -23.81 12.99 -7.88
CA TYR A 375 -22.55 12.24 -7.87
C TYR A 375 -22.57 11.08 -8.88
N GLY A 376 -23.65 10.98 -9.64
CA GLY A 376 -23.81 10.01 -10.70
C GLY A 376 -23.25 10.48 -12.02
N CYS A 377 -23.44 9.65 -13.04
CA CYS A 377 -22.94 9.89 -14.38
C CYS A 377 -23.74 10.98 -15.13
N THR A 378 -23.79 12.20 -14.60
CA THR A 378 -24.40 13.38 -15.24
C THR A 378 -23.37 14.43 -15.66
N SER A 379 -22.13 14.28 -15.17
CA SER A 379 -21.01 15.17 -15.51
C SER A 379 -19.78 14.35 -15.94
N CYS A 380 -19.01 14.88 -16.91
CA CYS A 380 -17.76 14.25 -17.37
C CYS A 380 -16.56 14.67 -16.51
N GLY A 381 -16.82 15.08 -15.27
CA GLY A 381 -15.84 15.62 -14.34
C GLY A 381 -15.23 14.57 -13.42
N ALA A 382 -14.58 15.05 -12.36
CA ALA A 382 -14.08 14.20 -11.30
C ALA A 382 -15.24 13.48 -10.59
N CYS A 383 -15.04 12.21 -10.26
CA CYS A 383 -16.03 11.37 -9.59
C CYS A 383 -16.42 11.97 -8.22
N ALA A 384 -15.46 12.19 -7.33
CA ALA A 384 -15.71 12.80 -6.03
C ALA A 384 -14.80 14.02 -5.86
N ALA A 385 -15.25 15.18 -6.32
CA ALA A 385 -14.48 16.43 -6.23
C ALA A 385 -14.12 16.84 -4.79
N ASP A 386 -14.93 16.40 -3.82
CA ASP A 386 -14.70 16.62 -2.38
C ASP A 386 -14.07 15.40 -1.69
N GLY A 387 -13.79 14.33 -2.44
CA GLY A 387 -13.20 13.08 -1.95
C GLY A 387 -11.67 13.08 -1.98
N PRO A 388 -11.03 11.96 -1.60
CA PRO A 388 -9.57 11.86 -1.53
C PRO A 388 -8.90 11.88 -2.91
N ARG A 389 -9.67 11.67 -3.98
CA ARG A 389 -9.18 11.58 -5.37
C ARG A 389 -9.92 12.56 -6.29
N PRO A 390 -9.82 13.87 -6.04
CA PRO A 390 -10.63 14.89 -6.71
C PRO A 390 -10.23 15.13 -8.18
N THR A 391 -9.16 14.49 -8.65
CA THR A 391 -8.70 14.58 -10.04
C THR A 391 -9.11 13.36 -10.88
N ILE A 392 -9.61 12.29 -10.26
CA ILE A 392 -9.95 11.06 -10.98
C ILE A 392 -11.30 11.22 -11.67
N VAL A 393 -11.26 11.27 -12.99
CA VAL A 393 -12.44 11.41 -13.85
C VAL A 393 -13.20 10.09 -13.95
N ASN A 394 -14.52 10.17 -13.91
CA ASN A 394 -15.38 9.03 -14.26
C ASN A 394 -15.48 8.85 -15.78
N ALA A 395 -14.43 8.29 -16.39
CA ALA A 395 -14.37 8.11 -17.85
C ALA A 395 -15.21 6.92 -18.37
N ASN A 396 -15.73 6.05 -17.51
CA ASN A 396 -16.67 4.99 -17.90
C ASN A 396 -18.14 5.44 -17.83
N CYS A 397 -18.39 6.67 -17.38
CA CYS A 397 -19.71 7.28 -17.36
C CYS A 397 -20.40 7.16 -18.73
N GLU A 398 -21.50 6.41 -18.79
CA GLU A 398 -22.36 6.20 -19.96
C GLU A 398 -22.79 7.48 -20.68
N TYR A 399 -23.09 8.54 -19.94
CA TYR A 399 -23.48 9.83 -20.49
C TYR A 399 -22.36 10.48 -21.30
N CYS A 400 -21.12 10.30 -20.85
CA CYS A 400 -19.92 10.93 -21.42
C CYS A 400 -19.23 10.04 -22.46
N ASN A 401 -19.39 8.73 -22.35
CA ASN A 401 -18.71 7.74 -23.18
C ASN A 401 -19.69 6.71 -23.73
N ILE A 402 -20.00 6.85 -25.03
CA ILE A 402 -20.84 5.89 -25.76
C ILE A 402 -20.21 4.49 -25.86
N ASN A 403 -18.91 4.37 -25.61
CA ASN A 403 -18.16 3.11 -25.56
C ASN A 403 -17.85 2.69 -24.11
N SER A 404 -18.68 3.10 -23.14
CA SER A 404 -18.60 2.60 -21.77
C SER A 404 -18.61 1.07 -21.75
N VAL A 405 -17.77 0.48 -20.91
CA VAL A 405 -17.60 -0.97 -20.76
C VAL A 405 -18.36 -1.48 -19.53
N PRO A 406 -18.58 -2.79 -19.40
CA PRO A 406 -19.20 -3.36 -18.22
C PRO A 406 -18.44 -3.03 -16.94
N CYS A 407 -19.15 -2.65 -15.88
CA CYS A 407 -18.58 -2.33 -14.58
C CYS A 407 -19.59 -2.52 -13.43
N MET A 408 -19.09 -2.93 -12.27
CA MET A 408 -19.89 -3.03 -11.04
C MET A 408 -20.63 -1.73 -10.73
N MET A 409 -19.96 -0.59 -10.92
CA MET A 409 -20.53 0.75 -10.67
C MET A 409 -21.41 1.27 -11.82
N ARG A 410 -21.72 0.45 -12.83
CA ARG A 410 -22.58 0.83 -13.96
C ARG A 410 -23.94 0.12 -13.88
N HIS A 411 -24.04 -1.14 -14.26
CA HIS A 411 -25.33 -1.86 -14.16
C HIS A 411 -25.25 -3.07 -13.25
N ASN A 412 -24.53 -2.95 -12.13
CA ASN A 412 -24.26 -4.06 -11.23
C ASN A 412 -23.63 -5.25 -11.98
N GLU A 413 -22.81 -4.95 -12.98
CA GLU A 413 -22.25 -5.97 -13.86
C GLU A 413 -21.08 -6.67 -13.14
N ASP A 414 -20.92 -7.97 -13.35
CA ASP A 414 -19.86 -8.79 -12.72
C ASP A 414 -18.48 -8.52 -13.37
N ALA A 415 -18.04 -7.26 -13.35
CA ALA A 415 -16.82 -6.77 -13.99
C ALA A 415 -16.26 -5.52 -13.28
N LEU A 416 -14.95 -5.28 -13.46
CA LEU A 416 -14.32 -4.00 -13.13
C LEU A 416 -13.81 -3.36 -14.41
N CYS A 417 -14.30 -2.16 -14.68
CA CYS A 417 -13.78 -1.25 -15.68
C CYS A 417 -12.48 -0.60 -15.19
N PRO A 418 -11.68 0.03 -16.06
CA PRO A 418 -10.43 0.69 -15.67
C PRO A 418 -10.56 1.88 -14.70
N GLN A 419 -11.77 2.40 -14.49
CA GLN A 419 -12.04 3.62 -13.71
C GLN A 419 -12.33 3.33 -12.25
N THR A 420 -13.24 2.39 -11.96
CA THR A 420 -13.62 2.03 -10.60
C THR A 420 -12.41 1.70 -9.69
N PRO A 421 -11.41 0.88 -10.09
CA PRO A 421 -10.19 0.65 -9.31
C PRO A 421 -9.49 1.96 -8.92
N LYS A 422 -9.41 2.95 -9.82
CA LYS A 422 -8.81 4.25 -9.52
C LYS A 422 -9.66 5.03 -8.52
N HIS A 423 -10.99 4.97 -8.61
CA HIS A 423 -11.87 5.64 -7.65
C HIS A 423 -11.73 5.08 -6.25
N ILE A 424 -11.53 3.77 -6.09
CA ILE A 424 -11.38 3.11 -4.78
C ILE A 424 -9.93 3.01 -4.29
N GLY A 425 -8.98 3.61 -5.02
CA GLY A 425 -7.57 3.69 -4.61
C GLY A 425 -6.72 2.46 -4.95
N TRP A 426 -7.14 1.63 -5.89
CA TRP A 426 -6.32 0.56 -6.43
C TRP A 426 -5.46 1.07 -7.58
N CYS A 427 -4.16 0.88 -7.45
CA CYS A 427 -3.19 1.18 -8.49
C CYS A 427 -2.72 -0.13 -9.12
N ALA A 428 -2.68 -0.21 -10.45
CA ALA A 428 -1.82 -1.20 -11.09
C ALA A 428 -0.36 -0.87 -10.70
N ALA A 429 0.52 -1.89 -10.60
CA ALA A 429 1.94 -1.66 -10.37
C ALA A 429 2.49 -0.61 -11.36
N PHE A 430 3.30 0.33 -10.88
CA PHE A 430 3.80 1.44 -11.71
C PHE A 430 4.40 0.89 -13.00
N LYS A 431 3.85 1.35 -14.12
CA LYS A 431 4.44 1.13 -15.44
C LYS A 431 5.65 2.06 -15.53
N LYS A 432 6.77 1.58 -16.09
CA LYS A 432 8.01 2.34 -16.31
C LYS A 432 7.69 3.72 -16.90
N ILE A 433 7.67 4.78 -16.06
CA ILE A 433 7.36 6.16 -16.50
C ILE A 433 8.45 6.69 -17.45
N TYR A 434 9.62 6.05 -17.42
CA TYR A 434 10.84 6.49 -18.08
C TYR A 434 10.78 6.48 -19.62
N SER A 435 10.08 5.52 -20.26
CA SER A 435 10.11 5.39 -21.72
C SER A 435 9.41 6.53 -22.46
N ASP A 436 8.48 7.22 -21.80
CA ASP A 436 7.70 8.30 -22.42
C ASP A 436 8.36 9.68 -22.24
N LEU A 437 9.40 9.77 -21.41
CA LEU A 437 10.08 11.03 -21.06
C LEU A 437 11.35 11.29 -21.88
N TYR A 438 12.05 10.26 -22.35
CA TYR A 438 13.36 10.42 -22.99
C TYR A 438 13.54 9.59 -24.27
N ASN A 439 13.90 10.28 -25.37
CA ASN A 439 14.50 9.69 -26.58
C ASN A 439 16.03 9.81 -26.49
N GLY A 440 16.69 8.97 -25.69
CA GLY A 440 18.11 8.61 -25.91
C GLY A 440 19.22 9.42 -25.21
N GLY A 441 19.22 9.47 -23.88
CA GLY A 441 20.41 9.86 -23.07
C GLY A 441 20.38 9.21 -21.69
N LEU A 442 21.56 8.92 -21.10
CA LEU A 442 21.69 8.44 -19.72
C LEU A 442 21.43 9.62 -18.76
N ALA A 443 20.30 9.61 -18.04
CA ALA A 443 20.04 10.56 -16.96
C ALA A 443 20.71 10.09 -15.66
N GLU A 444 21.00 11.03 -14.76
CA GLU A 444 21.35 10.68 -13.37
C GLU A 444 20.06 10.31 -12.61
N PRO A 445 20.11 9.40 -11.63
CA PRO A 445 18.92 8.97 -10.89
C PRO A 445 18.23 10.15 -10.19
N GLY A 446 16.90 10.20 -10.29
CA GLY A 446 16.07 11.26 -9.77
C GLY A 446 15.87 11.20 -8.25
N GLU A 447 15.35 12.28 -7.66
CA GLU A 447 14.94 12.29 -6.25
C GLU A 447 13.42 12.21 -6.14
N LEU A 448 12.93 11.46 -5.17
CA LEU A 448 11.51 11.21 -4.91
C LEU A 448 11.21 11.54 -3.45
N ASP A 449 10.12 12.28 -3.21
CA ASP A 449 9.58 12.50 -1.86
C ASP A 449 8.04 12.33 -1.83
N LEU A 450 7.53 11.73 -0.76
CA LEU A 450 6.12 11.45 -0.57
C LEU A 450 5.38 12.68 -0.05
N ALA A 451 4.30 13.06 -0.72
CA ALA A 451 3.43 14.13 -0.28
C ALA A 451 2.29 13.65 0.61
N GLN A 452 1.72 14.57 1.39
CA GLN A 452 0.61 14.28 2.31
C GLN A 452 -0.67 13.81 1.61
N ASP A 453 -0.83 14.14 0.32
CA ASP A 453 -1.94 13.66 -0.53
C ASP A 453 -1.73 12.23 -1.05
N GLY A 454 -0.66 11.55 -0.62
CA GLY A 454 -0.30 10.20 -1.06
C GLY A 454 0.38 10.15 -2.43
N GLY A 455 0.48 11.28 -3.13
CA GLY A 455 1.25 11.40 -4.36
C GLY A 455 2.74 11.65 -4.10
N PHE A 456 3.50 11.88 -5.16
CA PHE A 456 4.96 12.06 -5.08
C PHE A 456 5.43 13.31 -5.80
N CYS A 457 6.42 13.98 -5.23
CA CYS A 457 7.24 14.95 -5.95
C CYS A 457 8.46 14.20 -6.50
N TRP A 458 8.66 14.24 -7.81
CA TRP A 458 9.79 13.59 -8.47
C TRP A 458 10.60 14.61 -9.26
N LEU A 459 11.92 14.50 -9.17
CA LEU A 459 12.88 15.38 -9.82
C LEU A 459 13.78 14.58 -10.74
N ASP A 460 13.91 15.04 -11.99
CA ASP A 460 14.88 14.56 -12.97
C ASP A 460 15.53 15.77 -13.63
N TRP A 461 16.78 16.08 -13.24
CA TRP A 461 17.54 17.24 -13.73
C TRP A 461 16.81 18.59 -13.56
N ASN A 462 16.23 19.12 -14.64
CA ASN A 462 15.48 20.38 -14.66
C ASN A 462 13.96 20.16 -14.80
N ILE A 463 13.52 18.90 -14.83
CA ILE A 463 12.13 18.48 -14.88
C ILE A 463 11.65 18.12 -13.48
N ILE A 464 10.55 18.73 -13.07
CA ILE A 464 9.84 18.38 -11.84
C ILE A 464 8.48 17.80 -12.21
N LEU A 465 8.17 16.63 -11.67
CA LEU A 465 6.86 16.00 -11.76
C LEU A 465 6.17 16.00 -10.40
N LYS A 466 4.85 16.11 -10.43
CA LYS A 466 3.99 15.63 -9.36
C LYS A 466 3.22 14.43 -9.89
N LEU A 467 3.27 13.35 -9.13
CA LEU A 467 2.58 12.10 -9.40
C LEU A 467 1.46 11.89 -8.38
N ASP A 468 0.41 11.18 -8.75
CA ASP A 468 -0.60 10.68 -7.80
C ASP A 468 -0.07 9.42 -7.08
N SER A 469 -0.86 8.87 -6.13
CA SER A 469 -0.49 7.66 -5.38
C SER A 469 -0.36 6.40 -6.25
N CYS A 470 -0.83 6.49 -7.50
CA CYS A 470 -0.75 5.49 -8.56
C CYS A 470 0.34 5.80 -9.60
N GLY A 471 1.20 6.80 -9.35
CA GLY A 471 2.34 7.11 -10.21
C GLY A 471 1.94 7.79 -11.52
N ASN A 472 0.68 8.18 -11.69
CA ASN A 472 0.27 8.94 -12.86
C ASN A 472 0.71 10.39 -12.69
N ILE A 473 1.18 11.00 -13.79
CA ILE A 473 1.58 12.41 -13.79
C ILE A 473 0.36 13.31 -13.57
N ILE A 474 0.31 14.01 -12.43
CA ILE A 474 -0.63 15.10 -12.16
C ILE A 474 -0.21 16.34 -12.94
N TRP A 475 1.08 16.70 -12.87
CA TRP A 475 1.66 17.74 -13.68
C TRP A 475 3.15 17.53 -13.91
N LYS A 476 3.66 18.11 -15.02
CA LYS A 476 5.07 18.21 -15.38
C LYS A 476 5.47 19.67 -15.52
N ARG A 477 6.65 20.04 -15.01
CA ARG A 477 7.26 21.36 -15.21
C ARG A 477 8.69 21.21 -15.66
N ASP A 478 8.99 21.85 -16.78
CA ASP A 478 10.35 22.05 -17.27
C ASP A 478 10.79 23.42 -16.77
N VAL A 479 11.80 23.43 -15.90
CA VAL A 479 12.39 24.67 -15.40
C VAL A 479 13.53 25.04 -16.34
N ASP A 480 13.56 26.30 -16.78
CA ASP A 480 14.57 26.92 -17.65
C ASP A 480 15.95 26.24 -17.49
N SER A 481 16.51 25.76 -18.61
CA SER A 481 17.67 24.85 -18.66
C SER A 481 18.94 25.37 -17.98
N LYS A 482 18.96 26.64 -17.58
CA LYS A 482 20.03 27.22 -16.76
C LYS A 482 19.94 26.86 -15.27
N TYR A 483 18.87 26.23 -14.80
CA TYR A 483 18.77 25.76 -13.41
C TYR A 483 18.90 24.25 -13.37
N VAL A 484 19.75 23.78 -12.46
CA VAL A 484 19.96 22.37 -12.17
C VAL A 484 19.52 22.14 -10.74
N PHE A 485 18.68 21.13 -10.51
CA PHE A 485 18.24 20.76 -9.16
C PHE A 485 18.93 19.46 -8.73
N HIS A 486 19.30 19.40 -7.45
CA HIS A 486 19.87 18.19 -6.83
C HIS A 486 18.90 17.47 -5.90
N SER A 487 17.92 18.20 -5.36
CA SER A 487 17.04 17.67 -4.31
C SER A 487 15.66 18.29 -4.38
N ILE A 488 14.67 17.49 -4.01
CA ILE A 488 13.26 17.84 -3.96
C ILE A 488 12.65 17.34 -2.67
N ALA A 489 11.73 18.11 -2.11
CA ALA A 489 10.87 17.68 -1.03
C ALA A 489 9.41 17.99 -1.34
N ALA A 490 8.52 17.10 -0.95
CA ALA A 490 7.10 17.37 -0.87
C ALA A 490 6.83 18.35 0.27
N THR A 491 5.77 19.14 0.11
CA THR A 491 5.45 20.18 1.08
C THR A 491 4.07 19.97 1.69
N SER A 492 3.89 20.47 2.91
CA SER A 492 2.69 20.36 3.73
C SER A 492 1.43 20.93 3.08
N ASP A 493 1.58 21.82 2.10
CA ASP A 493 0.50 22.38 1.27
C ASP A 493 0.15 21.51 0.03
N GLY A 494 0.70 20.30 -0.07
CA GLY A 494 0.51 19.37 -1.20
C GLY A 494 1.35 19.68 -2.45
N GLY A 495 2.19 20.72 -2.39
CA GLY A 495 3.12 21.09 -3.45
C GLY A 495 4.49 20.39 -3.37
N CYS A 496 5.48 20.99 -4.05
CA CYS A 496 6.87 20.55 -4.04
C CYS A 496 7.81 21.75 -3.82
N ILE A 497 8.97 21.53 -3.18
CA ILE A 497 10.09 22.47 -3.08
C ILE A 497 11.33 21.79 -3.66
N ALA A 498 12.04 22.45 -4.57
CA ALA A 498 13.26 21.91 -5.17
C ALA A 498 14.42 22.89 -5.02
N SER A 499 15.64 22.37 -4.85
CA SER A 499 16.85 23.18 -4.69
C SER A 499 18.02 22.65 -5.52
N GLY A 500 18.95 23.54 -5.86
CA GLY A 500 20.15 23.22 -6.60
C GLY A 500 20.98 24.47 -6.87
N TYR A 501 21.40 24.66 -8.11
CA TYR A 501 22.18 25.80 -8.56
C TYR A 501 21.73 26.33 -9.92
N ARG A 502 22.31 27.48 -10.31
CA ARG A 502 22.12 28.10 -11.62
C ARG A 502 23.42 28.11 -12.42
N GLU A 503 23.38 27.59 -13.64
CA GLU A 503 24.42 27.71 -14.66
C GLU A 503 24.39 29.08 -15.36
N LEU A 504 25.55 29.69 -15.54
CA LEU A 504 25.73 30.91 -16.32
C LEU A 504 26.64 30.64 -17.52
N PRO A 505 26.17 30.85 -18.77
CA PRO A 505 26.97 30.58 -19.98
C PRO A 505 28.28 31.36 -20.06
N ASP A 506 28.33 32.56 -19.47
CA ASP A 506 29.44 33.51 -19.60
C ASP A 506 30.18 33.79 -18.27
N TYR A 507 29.82 33.13 -17.17
CA TYR A 507 30.41 33.36 -15.85
C TYR A 507 30.78 32.04 -15.19
N PRO A 508 32.02 31.89 -14.68
CA PRO A 508 32.49 30.61 -14.16
C PRO A 508 31.91 30.21 -12.79
N ALA A 509 30.94 30.95 -12.22
CA ALA A 509 30.48 30.71 -10.85
C ALA A 509 28.97 30.44 -10.74
N PRO A 510 28.54 29.20 -10.45
CA PRO A 510 27.13 28.89 -10.17
C PRO A 510 26.64 29.52 -8.85
N GLY A 511 25.35 29.84 -8.77
CA GLY A 511 24.72 30.38 -7.56
C GLY A 511 23.58 29.48 -7.05
N GLY A 512 23.39 29.44 -5.74
CA GLY A 512 22.39 28.59 -5.10
C GLY A 512 20.97 28.96 -5.53
N PHE A 513 20.13 27.96 -5.77
CA PHE A 513 18.78 28.14 -6.26
C PHE A 513 17.78 27.30 -5.46
N ILE A 514 16.58 27.85 -5.26
CA ILE A 514 15.44 27.16 -4.65
C ILE A 514 14.13 27.66 -5.26
N ALA A 515 13.20 26.75 -5.54
CA ALA A 515 11.90 27.05 -6.13
C ALA A 515 10.78 26.25 -5.46
N LYS A 516 9.67 26.94 -5.15
CA LYS A 516 8.44 26.37 -4.58
C LYS A 516 7.34 26.29 -5.62
N PHE A 517 6.68 25.15 -5.67
CA PHE A 517 5.54 24.85 -6.52
C PHE A 517 4.33 24.55 -5.64
N ASN A 518 3.14 25.00 -6.03
CA ASN A 518 1.90 24.58 -5.37
C ASN A 518 1.43 23.21 -5.90
N SER A 519 0.33 22.68 -5.33
CA SER A 519 -0.27 21.40 -5.74
C SER A 519 -0.68 21.35 -7.22
N SER A 520 -0.93 22.49 -7.88
CA SER A 520 -1.22 22.58 -9.31
C SER A 520 0.03 22.76 -10.21
N GLY A 521 1.22 22.77 -9.63
CA GLY A 521 2.50 22.93 -10.34
C GLY A 521 2.85 24.36 -10.72
N ASN A 522 2.15 25.37 -10.18
CA ASN A 522 2.51 26.77 -10.40
C ASN A 522 3.63 27.17 -9.44
N VAL A 523 4.65 27.87 -9.96
CA VAL A 523 5.71 28.44 -9.14
C VAL A 523 5.11 29.53 -8.25
N THR A 524 5.12 29.34 -6.94
CA THR A 524 4.64 30.34 -5.97
C THR A 524 5.72 31.36 -5.68
N TRP A 525 6.97 30.91 -5.57
CA TRP A 525 8.15 31.75 -5.49
C TRP A 525 9.40 30.97 -5.86
N LYS A 526 10.45 31.71 -6.23
CA LYS A 526 11.81 31.19 -6.40
C LYS A 526 12.83 32.18 -5.85
N ARG A 527 14.00 31.70 -5.46
CA ARG A 527 15.12 32.51 -4.97
C ARG A 527 16.43 31.99 -5.54
N GLU A 528 17.23 32.94 -5.99
CA GLU A 528 18.66 32.76 -6.13
C GLU A 528 19.31 33.31 -4.87
N TYR A 529 20.35 32.65 -4.39
CA TYR A 529 21.12 33.09 -3.24
C TYR A 529 22.61 32.81 -3.47
N GLY A 530 23.44 33.77 -3.08
CA GLY A 530 24.83 33.87 -3.50
C GLY A 530 25.30 35.30 -3.38
N HIS A 531 26.61 35.54 -3.35
CA HIS A 531 27.16 36.90 -3.23
C HIS A 531 27.60 37.43 -4.60
N ASP A 532 27.23 38.67 -4.92
CA ASP A 532 27.46 39.34 -6.22
C ASP A 532 28.94 39.55 -6.62
N SER A 533 29.89 39.04 -5.85
CA SER A 533 31.33 39.25 -6.08
C SER A 533 32.21 38.04 -5.73
N VAL A 534 31.73 36.84 -6.10
CA VAL A 534 32.43 35.54 -6.18
C VAL A 534 32.45 34.65 -4.93
N PRO A 535 31.33 33.94 -4.68
CA PRO A 535 31.36 32.55 -4.22
C PRO A 535 30.38 31.64 -5.00
N GLU A 536 30.80 30.40 -5.29
CA GLU A 536 29.94 29.38 -5.90
C GLU A 536 29.13 28.72 -4.79
N ASP A 537 27.86 29.10 -4.66
CA ASP A 537 26.95 28.46 -3.69
C ASP A 537 26.18 27.35 -4.41
N GLU A 538 26.15 26.16 -3.84
CA GLU A 538 25.40 25.03 -4.38
C GLU A 538 24.57 24.37 -3.27
N SER A 539 23.35 23.98 -3.62
CA SER A 539 22.41 23.27 -2.74
C SER A 539 22.35 21.81 -3.16
N LEU A 540 22.70 20.90 -2.25
CA LEU A 540 22.68 19.46 -2.52
C LEU A 540 21.45 18.77 -1.91
N ALA A 541 20.84 19.36 -0.87
CA ALA A 541 19.67 18.80 -0.21
C ALA A 541 18.70 19.91 0.25
N VAL A 542 17.39 19.64 0.20
CA VAL A 542 16.34 20.52 0.74
C VAL A 542 15.35 19.77 1.59
N THR A 543 14.79 20.43 2.61
CA THR A 543 13.66 19.89 3.38
C THR A 543 12.73 21.00 3.87
N GLU A 544 11.44 20.67 4.02
CA GLU A 544 10.51 21.47 4.81
C GLU A 544 10.57 21.06 6.28
N THR A 545 10.81 22.04 7.15
CA THR A 545 10.80 21.85 8.60
C THR A 545 9.38 21.87 9.16
N ASN A 546 9.17 21.21 10.31
CA ASN A 546 7.85 21.10 10.95
C ASN A 546 7.17 22.43 11.32
N ASN A 547 7.88 23.55 11.24
CA ASN A 547 7.32 24.89 11.45
C ASN A 547 6.98 25.63 10.13
N GLY A 548 7.00 24.93 8.98
CA GLY A 548 6.67 25.47 7.66
C GLY A 548 7.77 26.33 7.00
N ASN A 549 9.00 26.30 7.55
CA ASN A 549 10.17 26.91 6.92
C ASN A 549 10.92 25.87 6.07
N TYR A 550 11.75 26.34 5.14
CA TYR A 550 12.55 25.49 4.27
C TYR A 550 14.03 25.63 4.60
N VAL A 551 14.78 24.53 4.56
CA VAL A 551 16.23 24.55 4.80
C VAL A 551 16.93 23.86 3.65
N THR A 552 17.95 24.53 3.11
CA THR A 552 18.89 23.96 2.15
C THR A 552 20.22 23.64 2.81
N ALA A 553 20.85 22.56 2.38
CA ALA A 553 22.19 22.14 2.77
C ALA A 553 23.03 21.90 1.51
N GLY A 554 24.28 22.33 1.53
CA GLY A 554 25.20 22.17 0.42
C GLY A 554 26.56 22.74 0.76
N PHE A 555 27.18 23.45 -0.18
CA PHE A 555 28.50 24.05 0.02
C PHE A 555 28.61 25.44 -0.60
N MET A 556 29.67 26.13 -0.21
CA MET A 556 30.10 27.39 -0.81
C MET A 556 31.57 27.32 -1.20
N TRP A 557 31.90 27.78 -2.41
CA TRP A 557 33.26 27.91 -2.92
C TRP A 557 33.79 29.33 -2.77
N ASN A 558 35.06 29.49 -2.40
CA ASN A 558 35.69 30.82 -2.30
C ASN A 558 37.04 30.86 -3.05
N PRO A 559 37.10 31.47 -4.25
CA PRO A 559 38.31 31.50 -5.08
C PRO A 559 39.32 32.59 -4.68
N ASN A 560 38.95 33.54 -3.81
CA ASN A 560 39.80 34.68 -3.44
C ASN A 560 40.71 34.39 -2.22
N SER A 561 40.94 33.13 -1.87
CA SER A 561 41.77 32.72 -0.72
C SER A 561 43.28 32.81 -0.99
N ASN A 562 43.77 34.01 -1.33
CA ASN A 562 45.20 34.33 -1.24
C ASN A 562 45.69 34.47 0.23
N SER A 563 44.78 34.36 1.21
CA SER A 563 45.11 34.16 2.62
C SER A 563 45.18 32.66 2.92
N VAL A 564 46.23 32.23 3.59
CA VAL A 564 46.54 30.85 4.02
C VAL A 564 45.51 30.27 5.02
N ASN A 565 44.31 30.87 5.12
CA ASN A 565 43.38 30.72 6.24
C ASN A 565 41.88 30.65 5.85
N CYS A 566 41.50 30.41 4.59
CA CYS A 566 40.08 30.18 4.22
C CYS A 566 39.94 28.93 3.32
N CYS A 567 38.95 28.09 3.61
CA CYS A 567 38.68 26.81 2.93
C CYS A 567 38.34 26.99 1.44
N TYR A 568 38.64 25.96 0.63
CA TYR A 568 38.24 25.89 -0.79
C TYR A 568 36.73 25.62 -0.93
N GLU A 569 36.15 24.78 -0.06
CA GLU A 569 34.71 24.53 0.04
C GLU A 569 34.29 24.45 1.52
N CYS A 570 33.29 25.23 1.93
CA CYS A 570 32.69 25.16 3.27
C CYS A 570 31.25 24.66 3.18
N MET A 571 30.78 23.93 4.19
CA MET A 571 29.37 23.57 4.28
C MET A 571 28.54 24.84 4.35
N LEU A 572 27.45 24.88 3.59
CA LEU A 572 26.51 25.99 3.59
C LEU A 572 25.11 25.49 3.96
N ILE A 573 24.49 26.16 4.94
CA ILE A 573 23.10 25.91 5.32
C ILE A 573 22.34 27.23 5.30
N THR A 574 21.23 27.24 4.57
CA THR A 574 20.39 28.44 4.42
C THR A 574 18.95 28.09 4.75
N ALA A 575 18.33 28.87 5.64
CA ALA A 575 16.92 28.72 5.99
C ALA A 575 16.08 29.84 5.40
N PHE A 576 14.91 29.48 4.90
CA PHE A 576 13.93 30.34 4.26
C PHE A 576 12.61 30.24 5.00
N ASN A 577 11.90 31.35 5.14
CA ASN A 577 10.52 31.31 5.62
C ASN A 577 9.56 30.83 4.53
N SER A 578 8.31 30.60 4.90
CA SER A 578 7.26 30.16 3.96
C SER A 578 7.16 31.02 2.67
N PRO A 579 7.27 32.37 2.71
CA PRO A 579 7.38 33.23 1.52
C PRO A 579 8.69 33.16 0.71
N GLY A 580 9.69 32.41 1.16
CA GLY A 580 11.00 32.28 0.53
C GLY A 580 12.03 33.34 0.91
N ASN A 581 11.88 34.06 2.03
CA ASN A 581 12.90 35.01 2.48
C ASN A 581 13.91 34.32 3.39
N ILE A 582 15.20 34.59 3.19
CA ILE A 582 16.27 34.05 4.04
C ILE A 582 16.08 34.56 5.47
N ILE A 583 16.00 33.63 6.42
CA ILE A 583 15.91 33.92 7.86
C ILE A 583 17.32 33.89 8.46
N TRP A 584 18.11 32.88 8.10
CA TRP A 584 19.49 32.75 8.54
C TRP A 584 20.32 31.92 7.55
N ARG A 585 21.63 32.14 7.61
CA ARG A 585 22.65 31.40 6.86
C ARG A 585 23.79 31.02 7.81
N ARG A 586 24.31 29.80 7.68
CA ARG A 586 25.41 29.27 8.50
C ARG A 586 26.43 28.56 7.63
N SER A 587 27.69 28.69 7.98
CA SER A 587 28.77 27.91 7.42
C SER A 587 29.52 27.15 8.51
N PHE A 588 29.97 25.94 8.19
CA PHE A 588 30.69 25.06 9.12
C PHE A 588 31.90 24.41 8.42
N ASN A 589 32.93 24.06 9.19
CA ASN A 589 34.13 23.32 8.74
C ASN A 589 34.34 22.07 9.62
N GLU A 590 34.82 20.98 9.02
CA GLU A 590 35.16 19.70 9.66
C GLU A 590 36.29 19.79 10.70
N LEU A 591 37.20 20.78 10.63
CA LEU A 591 38.39 20.91 11.48
C LEU A 591 38.21 21.75 12.76
N LEU A 592 37.07 21.65 13.43
CA LEU A 592 37.00 22.18 14.80
C LEU A 592 37.67 21.17 15.75
N PRO A 593 38.76 21.53 16.44
CA PRO A 593 39.41 20.63 17.39
C PRO A 593 38.43 20.18 18.48
N VAL A 594 38.74 19.02 19.06
CA VAL A 594 38.26 18.61 20.40
C VAL A 594 38.37 19.82 21.34
N PRO A 595 37.37 20.12 22.20
CA PRO A 595 37.23 21.40 22.87
C PRO A 595 38.49 21.84 23.60
N ASP A 596 38.94 23.07 23.32
CA ASP A 596 39.68 23.91 24.27
C ASP A 596 38.83 25.16 24.50
N ASP A 597 38.71 25.53 25.76
CA ASP A 597 37.51 26.10 26.38
C ASP A 597 37.41 27.63 26.23
N GLN A 598 38.14 28.25 25.29
CA GLN A 598 38.43 29.69 25.38
C GLN A 598 38.25 30.54 24.11
N ASN A 599 37.54 30.10 23.06
CA ASN A 599 37.20 31.03 21.98
C ASN A 599 35.82 30.76 21.32
N PRO A 600 34.85 31.71 21.39
CA PRO A 600 33.47 31.47 20.97
C PRO A 600 33.18 31.75 19.48
N GLU A 601 34.17 31.91 18.60
CA GLU A 601 33.92 32.10 17.16
C GLU A 601 34.58 31.03 16.26
N PRO A 602 33.84 30.44 15.30
CA PRO A 602 34.36 29.40 14.41
C PRO A 602 35.16 30.05 13.28
N HIS A 603 36.47 30.19 13.45
CA HIS A 603 37.37 30.55 12.34
C HIS A 603 37.83 29.31 11.56
N CYS A 604 37.77 29.42 10.23
CA CYS A 604 38.17 28.41 9.27
C CYS A 604 39.67 28.11 9.36
N HIS A 605 40.06 26.93 9.82
CA HIS A 605 41.45 26.47 9.77
C HIS A 605 41.54 25.09 9.10
N GLY A 606 42.22 25.03 7.96
CA GLY A 606 42.70 23.80 7.30
C GLY A 606 41.96 23.39 6.02
N TYR A 607 42.75 22.86 5.08
CA TYR A 607 42.36 22.43 3.73
C TYR A 607 41.50 21.16 3.77
N ASN A 608 40.17 21.29 3.87
CA ASN A 608 39.24 20.17 3.63
C ASN A 608 38.02 20.65 2.85
N ASN A 609 37.63 19.93 1.80
CA ASN A 609 36.38 20.14 1.06
C ASN A 609 35.22 19.65 1.92
N SER A 610 34.51 20.56 2.60
CA SER A 610 33.40 20.20 3.49
C SER A 610 32.06 20.48 2.81
N GLN A 611 31.25 19.46 2.54
CA GLN A 611 29.92 19.59 1.90
C GLN A 611 28.85 18.88 2.72
N ALA A 612 27.60 19.36 2.67
CA ALA A 612 26.46 18.69 3.27
C ALA A 612 25.47 18.24 2.20
N TYR A 613 25.20 16.93 2.13
CA TYR A 613 24.48 16.31 1.01
C TYR A 613 23.20 15.56 1.42
N ALA A 614 22.89 15.49 2.72
CA ALA A 614 21.60 14.97 3.21
C ALA A 614 21.12 15.81 4.39
N VAL A 615 19.84 16.18 4.39
CA VAL A 615 19.19 16.96 5.47
C VAL A 615 17.79 16.43 5.72
N ALA A 616 17.41 16.33 7.00
CA ALA A 616 16.06 15.95 7.40
C ALA A 616 15.52 16.90 8.48
N PRO A 617 14.20 17.13 8.50
CA PRO A 617 13.59 17.98 9.49
C PRO A 617 13.53 17.25 10.83
N THR A 618 13.38 18.02 11.90
CA THR A 618 13.28 17.46 13.24
C THR A 618 12.07 18.00 14.00
N LEU A 619 11.53 17.20 14.92
CA LEU A 619 10.33 17.48 15.73
C LEU A 619 10.41 18.79 16.51
N ASP A 620 11.61 19.25 16.84
CA ASP A 620 11.87 20.53 17.52
C ASP A 620 11.91 21.74 16.56
N GLY A 621 11.61 21.54 15.27
CA GLY A 621 11.64 22.56 14.22
C GLY A 621 13.03 22.90 13.70
N GLY A 622 14.07 22.18 14.13
CA GLY A 622 15.43 22.26 13.57
C GLY A 622 15.67 21.25 12.45
N VAL A 623 16.95 20.96 12.18
CA VAL A 623 17.38 20.00 11.14
C VAL A 623 18.51 19.10 11.63
N ILE A 624 18.59 17.89 11.08
CA ILE A 624 19.70 16.96 11.20
C ILE A 624 20.31 16.74 9.82
N MET A 625 21.63 16.60 9.72
CA MET A 625 22.30 16.47 8.42
C MET A 625 23.57 15.64 8.46
N ILE A 626 23.93 15.10 7.29
CA ILE A 626 25.21 14.42 7.03
C ILE A 626 26.09 15.34 6.18
N SER A 627 27.37 15.40 6.53
CA SER A 627 28.41 16.03 5.73
C SER A 627 29.49 15.04 5.29
N THR A 628 30.36 15.51 4.40
CA THR A 628 31.64 14.88 4.07
C THR A 628 32.42 14.49 5.32
N GLY A 629 33.24 13.44 5.20
CA GLY A 629 33.99 12.89 6.33
C GLY A 629 33.13 12.22 7.41
N ASN A 630 31.89 11.86 7.10
CA ASN A 630 30.94 11.14 7.97
C ASN A 630 30.62 11.87 9.28
N LEU A 631 30.49 13.19 9.19
CA LEU A 631 30.08 14.04 10.30
C LEU A 631 28.56 14.29 10.24
N VAL A 632 27.90 14.05 11.35
CA VAL A 632 26.47 14.31 11.55
C VAL A 632 26.32 15.54 12.43
N LEU A 633 25.50 16.51 12.01
CA LEU A 633 25.23 17.74 12.75
C LEU A 633 23.73 17.89 13.03
N LYS A 634 23.38 18.24 14.27
CA LYS A 634 22.03 18.65 14.67
C LYS A 634 22.00 20.15 14.93
N LEU A 635 21.11 20.86 14.24
CA LEU A 635 20.84 22.27 14.43
C LEU A 635 19.44 22.49 15.03
N ASN A 636 19.27 23.58 15.78
CA ASN A 636 17.95 24.07 16.19
C ASN A 636 17.31 24.94 15.08
N ALA A 637 16.05 25.35 15.29
CA ALA A 637 15.30 26.18 14.33
C ALA A 637 15.96 27.54 13.98
N SER A 638 16.87 28.04 14.83
CA SER A 638 17.62 29.29 14.61
C SER A 638 19.01 29.08 13.98
N GLY A 639 19.32 27.85 13.55
CA GLY A 639 20.60 27.47 12.96
C GLY A 639 21.74 27.37 13.98
N GLY A 640 21.43 27.24 15.27
CA GLY A 640 22.41 26.99 16.33
C GLY A 640 22.75 25.50 16.42
N LEU A 641 24.04 25.17 16.49
CA LEU A 641 24.52 23.80 16.67
C LEU A 641 24.13 23.27 18.05
N LEU A 642 23.39 22.15 18.09
CA LEU A 642 23.04 21.45 19.32
C LEU A 642 24.09 20.38 19.66
N TRP A 643 24.41 19.53 18.69
CA TRP A 643 25.46 18.53 18.84
C TRP A 643 25.97 18.06 17.47
N ARG A 644 27.12 17.39 17.50
CA ARG A 644 27.71 16.75 16.33
C ARG A 644 28.37 15.41 16.68
N ARG A 645 28.46 14.50 15.70
CA ARG A 645 29.09 13.19 15.84
C ARG A 645 29.83 12.81 14.56
N LYS A 646 31.09 12.41 14.68
CA LYS A 646 31.88 11.88 13.56
C LYS A 646 31.94 10.36 13.66
N PHE A 647 31.58 9.67 12.58
CA PHE A 647 31.70 8.23 12.48
C PHE A 647 33.06 7.87 11.86
N ILE A 648 33.83 7.03 12.55
CA ILE A 648 35.18 6.63 12.14
C ILE A 648 35.16 5.16 11.71
N GLY A 649 35.92 4.84 10.66
CA GLY A 649 36.03 3.47 10.15
C GLY A 649 34.82 2.99 9.35
N VAL A 650 33.93 3.92 8.98
CA VAL A 650 32.82 3.68 8.05
C VAL A 650 33.11 4.40 6.74
N GLY A 651 32.52 3.92 5.66
CA GLY A 651 32.46 4.64 4.40
C GLY A 651 31.44 5.76 4.44
N GLU A 652 31.03 6.26 3.28
CA GLU A 652 30.08 7.37 3.17
C GLU A 652 28.74 7.01 3.82
N LEU A 653 28.25 7.93 4.65
CA LEU A 653 26.86 7.94 5.10
C LEU A 653 26.04 8.61 4.00
N ASN A 654 24.87 8.08 3.63
CA ASN A 654 24.12 8.55 2.45
C ASN A 654 22.73 9.10 2.80
N SER A 655 22.08 8.56 3.84
CA SER A 655 20.72 8.95 4.21
C SER A 655 20.55 9.06 5.73
N ILE A 656 19.77 10.04 6.17
CA ILE A 656 19.46 10.31 7.57
C ILE A 656 18.02 10.77 7.72
N THR A 657 17.30 10.21 8.69
CA THR A 657 15.92 10.60 9.01
C THR A 657 15.67 10.55 10.51
N GLN A 658 14.84 11.46 11.03
CA GLN A 658 14.38 11.39 12.42
C GLN A 658 13.32 10.31 12.60
N THR A 659 13.45 9.50 13.64
CA THR A 659 12.52 8.42 13.97
C THR A 659 11.40 8.91 14.88
N LYS A 660 10.24 8.21 14.89
CA LYS A 660 9.05 8.59 15.67
C LYS A 660 9.29 8.76 17.18
N ASP A 661 10.28 8.04 17.72
CA ASP A 661 10.74 8.15 19.12
C ASP A 661 11.61 9.39 19.40
N GLY A 662 11.85 10.23 18.40
CA GLY A 662 12.69 11.42 18.46
C GLY A 662 14.19 11.19 18.25
N GLY A 663 14.63 9.94 18.10
CA GLY A 663 16.00 9.60 17.72
C GLY A 663 16.24 9.69 16.21
N TYR A 664 17.32 9.08 15.70
CA TYR A 664 17.71 9.21 14.27
C TYR A 664 18.14 7.86 13.69
N ILE A 665 17.79 7.58 12.44
CA ILE A 665 18.28 6.43 11.69
C ILE A 665 19.15 6.91 10.54
N ILE A 666 20.28 6.24 10.31
CA ILE A 666 21.26 6.60 9.29
C ILE A 666 21.65 5.34 8.51
N ALA A 667 21.80 5.49 7.20
CA ALA A 667 22.33 4.46 6.31
C ALA A 667 23.55 4.96 5.52
N GLY A 668 24.44 4.04 5.18
CA GLY A 668 25.65 4.27 4.41
C GLY A 668 26.34 2.93 4.12
N TRP A 669 27.67 2.93 4.08
CA TRP A 669 28.44 1.69 3.93
C TRP A 669 29.62 1.59 4.90
N ILE A 670 30.12 0.38 5.11
CA ILE A 670 31.30 0.08 5.94
C ILE A 670 32.20 -0.92 5.19
N PRO A 671 33.55 -0.82 5.29
CA PRO A 671 34.42 -1.84 4.71
C PRO A 671 34.12 -3.24 5.26
N GLY A 672 33.87 -4.19 4.36
CA GLY A 672 33.57 -5.59 4.67
C GLY A 672 34.65 -6.54 4.14
N SER A 673 34.57 -7.83 4.45
CA SER A 673 35.55 -8.84 4.00
C SER A 673 35.54 -9.07 2.47
N GLY A 674 34.48 -8.66 1.77
CA GLY A 674 34.30 -8.78 0.32
C GLY A 674 34.31 -7.46 -0.46
N GLY A 675 34.48 -6.31 0.20
CA GLY A 675 34.34 -4.99 -0.41
C GLY A 675 33.74 -3.99 0.59
N SER A 676 32.43 -3.80 0.54
CA SER A 676 31.67 -2.98 1.48
C SER A 676 30.35 -3.65 1.85
N ASP A 677 29.87 -3.42 3.07
CA ASP A 677 28.53 -3.82 3.53
C ASP A 677 27.67 -2.57 3.77
N PHE A 678 26.34 -2.69 3.69
CA PHE A 678 25.43 -1.64 4.19
C PHE A 678 25.75 -1.37 5.66
N PHE A 679 25.88 -0.10 6.02
CA PHE A 679 26.05 0.34 7.40
C PHE A 679 24.80 1.07 7.85
N ILE A 680 24.16 0.56 8.90
CA ILE A 680 22.94 1.15 9.45
C ILE A 680 23.16 1.44 10.93
N VAL A 681 22.84 2.65 11.36
CA VAL A 681 23.00 3.05 12.76
C VAL A 681 21.79 3.83 13.26
N LYS A 682 21.25 3.39 14.40
CA LYS A 682 20.21 4.09 15.15
C LYS A 682 20.84 4.87 16.28
N LEU A 683 20.47 6.14 16.36
CA LEU A 683 20.83 7.07 17.41
C LEU A 683 19.63 7.41 18.28
N ASP A 684 19.91 7.81 19.52
CA ASP A 684 18.97 8.54 20.36
C ASP A 684 18.92 10.02 19.97
N ASN A 685 18.06 10.76 20.66
CA ASN A 685 17.75 12.17 20.47
C ASN A 685 18.98 13.07 20.74
N PHE A 686 19.98 12.55 21.45
CA PHE A 686 21.23 13.23 21.82
C PHE A 686 22.42 12.79 20.95
N GLY A 687 22.19 11.97 19.93
CA GLY A 687 23.22 11.47 19.02
C GLY A 687 24.07 10.33 19.60
N ASN A 688 23.60 9.63 20.64
CA ASN A 688 24.28 8.42 21.14
C ASN A 688 23.81 7.20 20.36
N VAL A 689 24.72 6.27 20.09
CA VAL A 689 24.40 5.03 19.36
C VAL A 689 23.55 4.11 20.25
N ILE A 690 22.37 3.75 19.77
CA ILE A 690 21.51 2.72 20.36
C ILE A 690 21.93 1.35 19.82
N TRP A 691 22.00 1.22 18.50
CA TRP A 691 22.47 0.01 17.83
C TRP A 691 23.03 0.33 16.45
N LYS A 692 23.85 -0.60 15.93
CA LYS A 692 24.35 -0.58 14.55
C LYS A 692 24.27 -1.97 13.92
N ARG A 693 24.18 -2.03 12.59
CA ARG A 693 24.15 -3.25 11.78
C ARG A 693 25.03 -3.09 10.55
N SER A 694 25.67 -4.19 10.17
CA SER A 694 26.29 -4.37 8.86
C SER A 694 25.49 -5.42 8.10
N ILE A 695 25.06 -5.12 6.87
CA ILE A 695 24.24 -6.02 6.06
C ILE A 695 24.86 -6.08 4.68
N GLY A 696 25.32 -7.25 4.27
CA GLY A 696 26.05 -7.44 3.02
C GLY A 696 26.54 -8.87 2.85
N GLY A 697 27.24 -9.11 1.76
CA GLY A 697 27.73 -10.43 1.35
C GLY A 697 29.21 -10.40 0.93
N THR A 698 29.52 -11.06 -0.19
CA THR A 698 30.91 -11.20 -0.66
C THR A 698 31.37 -10.09 -1.61
N GLY A 699 30.48 -9.17 -1.99
CA GLY A 699 30.73 -8.09 -2.94
C GLY A 699 30.69 -6.70 -2.31
N TRP A 700 30.35 -5.71 -3.15
CA TRP A 700 30.19 -4.32 -2.74
C TRP A 700 28.71 -4.01 -2.52
N ASP A 701 28.35 -3.73 -1.28
CA ASP A 701 27.01 -3.33 -0.87
C ASP A 701 27.07 -1.91 -0.30
N LYS A 702 26.28 -0.99 -0.87
CA LYS A 702 26.17 0.40 -0.40
C LYS A 702 24.72 0.79 -0.21
N ALA A 703 24.34 1.14 1.02
CA ALA A 703 22.99 1.65 1.28
C ALA A 703 22.91 3.12 0.86
N HIS A 704 21.89 3.46 0.06
CA HIS A 704 21.67 4.82 -0.43
C HIS A 704 20.53 5.52 0.29
N SER A 705 19.43 4.82 0.58
CA SER A 705 18.27 5.39 1.27
C SER A 705 17.78 4.53 2.43
N ILE A 706 17.30 5.18 3.50
CA ILE A 706 16.64 4.53 4.63
C ILE A 706 15.51 5.40 5.19
N ILE A 707 14.36 4.78 5.44
CA ILE A 707 13.20 5.46 6.03
C ILE A 707 12.57 4.62 7.16
N PRO A 708 11.99 5.26 8.19
CA PRO A 708 11.16 4.59 9.17
C PRO A 708 9.85 4.13 8.54
N THR A 709 9.35 2.96 8.95
CA THR A 709 8.09 2.40 8.44
C THR A 709 6.92 2.64 9.40
N SER A 710 5.70 2.61 8.86
CA SER A 710 4.44 2.80 9.59
C SER A 710 4.27 1.80 10.75
N ASP A 711 4.71 0.56 10.56
CA ASP A 711 4.75 -0.53 11.56
C ASP A 711 5.85 -0.37 12.64
N GLY A 712 6.61 0.73 12.60
CA GLY A 712 7.65 1.06 13.59
C GLY A 712 9.02 0.43 13.32
N GLY A 713 9.18 -0.26 12.18
CA GLY A 713 10.47 -0.72 11.66
C GLY A 713 11.19 0.32 10.80
N TYR A 714 12.04 -0.19 9.91
CA TYR A 714 12.79 0.58 8.92
C TYR A 714 12.84 -0.18 7.59
N ILE A 715 12.99 0.53 6.49
CA ILE A 715 13.33 -0.07 5.20
C ILE A 715 14.52 0.67 4.60
N VAL A 716 15.46 -0.08 4.03
CA VAL A 716 16.70 0.44 3.45
C VAL A 716 16.90 -0.14 2.06
N SER A 717 17.42 0.67 1.14
CA SER A 717 17.75 0.24 -0.22
C SER A 717 19.12 0.75 -0.67
N GLY A 718 19.72 0.05 -1.62
CA GLY A 718 20.89 0.51 -2.36
C GLY A 718 21.51 -0.59 -3.22
N GLY A 719 22.62 -0.30 -3.90
CA GLY A 719 23.28 -1.25 -4.81
C GLY A 719 24.03 -2.36 -4.08
N SER A 720 23.97 -3.58 -4.62
CA SER A 720 24.59 -4.79 -4.08
C SER A 720 25.22 -5.64 -5.18
N GLY A 721 26.54 -5.83 -5.11
CA GLY A 721 27.29 -6.76 -5.97
C GLY A 721 27.50 -8.13 -5.35
N SER A 722 26.75 -8.47 -4.31
CA SER A 722 27.00 -9.64 -3.46
C SER A 722 26.26 -10.91 -3.87
N PHE A 723 25.29 -10.85 -4.80
CA PHE A 723 24.27 -11.91 -4.88
C PHE A 723 23.95 -12.54 -6.24
N ASP A 724 24.41 -12.06 -7.40
CA ASP A 724 24.64 -12.96 -8.58
C ASP A 724 25.32 -12.36 -9.84
N SER A 725 25.87 -11.14 -9.84
CA SER A 725 26.66 -10.69 -11.02
C SER A 725 27.75 -9.65 -10.69
N GLN A 726 28.67 -9.43 -11.63
CA GLN A 726 29.74 -8.42 -11.53
C GLN A 726 29.22 -6.97 -11.60
N TYR A 727 27.91 -6.78 -11.83
CA TYR A 727 27.21 -5.51 -11.93
C TYR A 727 26.22 -5.46 -10.76
N GLY A 728 26.21 -4.36 -9.99
CA GLY A 728 25.38 -4.28 -8.77
C GLY A 728 23.89 -4.34 -9.09
N ASP A 729 23.10 -4.99 -8.23
CA ASP A 729 21.63 -5.06 -8.27
C ASP A 729 21.03 -4.23 -7.11
N ILE A 730 19.75 -3.86 -7.18
CA ILE A 730 19.08 -3.18 -6.06
C ILE A 730 18.80 -4.18 -4.93
N LEU A 731 19.40 -3.97 -3.76
CA LEU A 731 19.08 -4.68 -2.53
C LEU A 731 18.15 -3.85 -1.65
N LEU A 732 16.94 -4.38 -1.39
CA LEU A 732 15.96 -3.85 -0.46
C LEU A 732 15.92 -4.70 0.82
N VAL A 733 16.05 -4.08 1.99
CA VAL A 733 16.02 -4.78 3.28
C VAL A 733 15.03 -4.10 4.24
N LYS A 734 14.08 -4.88 4.77
CA LYS A 734 13.20 -4.43 5.86
C LYS A 734 13.77 -4.87 7.20
N LEU A 735 13.79 -3.95 8.15
CA LEU A 735 14.23 -4.15 9.52
C LEU A 735 13.06 -3.91 10.46
N ASN A 736 13.01 -4.64 11.57
CA ASN A 736 12.15 -4.29 12.69
C ASN A 736 12.72 -3.12 13.51
N SER A 737 11.98 -2.66 14.51
CA SER A 737 12.39 -1.55 15.41
C SER A 737 13.72 -1.78 16.14
N SER A 738 14.14 -3.04 16.30
CA SER A 738 15.41 -3.42 16.94
C SER A 738 16.58 -3.55 15.94
N GLY A 739 16.34 -3.27 14.65
CA GLY A 739 17.34 -3.39 13.59
C GLY A 739 17.59 -4.83 13.14
N ASN A 740 16.66 -5.76 13.38
CA ASN A 740 16.79 -7.13 12.88
C ASN A 740 16.08 -7.26 11.53
N ILE A 741 16.70 -7.95 10.59
CA ILE A 741 16.15 -8.19 9.25
C ILE A 741 14.86 -9.01 9.37
N SER A 742 13.78 -8.47 8.81
CA SER A 742 12.50 -9.17 8.65
C SER A 742 12.27 -9.60 7.20
N LEU A 743 12.91 -8.92 6.24
CA LEU A 743 12.80 -9.19 4.81
C LEU A 743 14.06 -8.69 4.09
N SER A 744 14.51 -9.39 3.06
CA SER A 744 15.44 -8.86 2.06
C SER A 744 15.03 -9.30 0.66
N ARG A 745 15.24 -8.45 -0.35
CA ARG A 745 14.91 -8.69 -1.76
C ARG A 745 15.96 -8.06 -2.67
N ILE A 746 16.18 -8.68 -3.82
CA ILE A 746 17.09 -8.20 -4.85
C ILE A 746 16.27 -8.00 -6.13
N PHE A 747 16.52 -6.91 -6.84
CA PHE A 747 15.91 -6.61 -8.14
C PHE A 747 17.01 -6.45 -9.19
N GLU A 748 16.94 -7.23 -10.27
CA GLU A 748 17.99 -7.37 -11.31
C GLU A 748 17.58 -6.68 -12.62
N ASP A 749 18.06 -5.47 -12.96
CA ASP A 749 17.81 -4.91 -14.31
C ASP A 749 18.82 -5.47 -15.34
N SER A 750 18.35 -5.63 -16.56
CA SER A 750 19.09 -6.13 -17.73
C SER A 750 20.09 -5.13 -18.34
N SER A 751 20.26 -3.93 -17.77
CA SER A 751 21.18 -2.91 -18.28
C SER A 751 22.28 -2.56 -17.28
N ASP A 752 23.52 -2.54 -17.76
CA ASP A 752 24.74 -2.42 -16.97
C ASP A 752 24.76 -1.23 -15.98
N ASN A 753 25.01 -1.57 -14.70
CA ASN A 753 25.60 -0.77 -13.61
C ASN A 753 24.67 0.03 -12.65
N ASP A 754 23.91 -0.68 -11.79
CA ASP A 754 23.03 -0.12 -10.74
C ASP A 754 23.78 0.30 -9.45
N TRP A 755 24.91 1.01 -9.61
CA TRP A 755 25.53 1.75 -8.50
C TRP A 755 24.90 3.14 -8.31
N GLY A 756 23.74 3.39 -8.94
CA GLY A 756 23.01 4.66 -8.88
C GLY A 756 22.48 4.97 -7.47
N LYS A 757 22.22 6.26 -7.21
CA LYS A 757 21.49 6.68 -6.01
C LYS A 757 20.06 6.11 -6.09
N VAL A 758 19.67 5.30 -5.11
CA VAL A 758 18.29 4.79 -4.98
C VAL A 758 17.51 5.68 -4.03
N SER A 759 16.39 6.27 -4.46
CA SER A 759 15.43 6.91 -3.55
C SER A 759 14.37 5.91 -3.10
N LEU A 760 13.86 6.08 -1.88
CA LEU A 760 12.92 5.15 -1.25
C LEU A 760 11.92 5.93 -0.40
N GLU A 761 10.64 5.74 -0.67
CA GLU A 761 9.54 6.35 0.08
C GLU A 761 8.49 5.33 0.49
N GLN A 762 7.89 5.47 1.67
CA GLN A 762 6.81 4.58 2.11
C GLN A 762 5.48 5.16 1.65
N THR A 763 4.72 4.42 0.85
CA THR A 763 3.42 4.85 0.36
C THR A 763 2.36 4.79 1.47
N LEU A 764 1.27 5.58 1.35
CA LEU A 764 0.23 5.65 2.39
C LEU A 764 -0.49 4.31 2.63
N ASP A 765 -0.54 3.46 1.61
CA ASP A 765 -1.04 2.07 1.68
C ASP A 765 -0.07 1.11 2.41
N GLY A 766 1.06 1.61 2.90
CA GLY A 766 2.08 0.85 3.61
C GLY A 766 3.09 0.15 2.70
N GLY A 767 2.94 0.25 1.38
CA GLY A 767 3.91 -0.17 0.37
C GLY A 767 5.13 0.75 0.26
N TYR A 768 5.89 0.60 -0.82
CA TYR A 768 7.15 1.33 -1.03
C TYR A 768 7.29 1.82 -2.45
N ALA A 769 7.66 3.07 -2.64
CA ALA A 769 8.08 3.61 -3.93
C ALA A 769 9.62 3.61 -3.99
N ILE A 770 10.18 3.05 -5.06
CA ILE A 770 11.63 3.00 -5.30
C ILE A 770 11.94 3.76 -6.59
N GLU A 771 12.94 4.62 -6.54
CA GLU A 771 13.47 5.34 -7.70
C GLU A 771 14.94 4.94 -7.92
N GLU A 772 15.26 4.45 -9.11
CA GLU A 772 16.63 4.38 -9.62
C GLU A 772 16.62 4.59 -11.15
N GLY A 773 16.36 5.82 -11.59
CA GLY A 773 16.16 6.11 -13.01
C GLY A 773 14.87 5.51 -13.60
N TYR A 774 13.99 4.98 -12.76
CA TYR A 774 12.58 4.67 -13.05
C TYR A 774 11.86 4.57 -11.71
N LEU A 775 10.55 4.82 -11.70
CA LEU A 775 9.73 4.72 -10.49
C LEU A 775 9.01 3.37 -10.41
N LEU A 776 9.22 2.64 -9.32
CA LEU A 776 8.56 1.38 -8.99
C LEU A 776 7.69 1.51 -7.74
N LYS A 777 6.50 0.89 -7.74
CA LYS A 777 5.67 0.71 -6.53
C LYS A 777 5.71 -0.74 -6.13
N LEU A 778 6.06 -0.98 -4.89
CA LEU A 778 6.01 -2.26 -4.22
C LEU A 778 4.87 -2.26 -3.20
N ASP A 779 4.29 -3.43 -2.96
CA ASP A 779 3.34 -3.62 -1.86
C ASP A 779 4.03 -3.50 -0.48
N SER A 780 3.26 -3.62 0.60
CA SER A 780 3.78 -3.57 1.98
C SER A 780 4.76 -4.68 2.35
N LYS A 781 4.91 -5.69 1.48
CA LYS A 781 5.87 -6.80 1.58
C LYS A 781 7.09 -6.59 0.67
N GLY A 782 7.19 -5.49 -0.06
CA GLY A 782 8.28 -5.23 -1.00
C GLY A 782 8.19 -6.05 -2.29
N LEU A 783 7.00 -6.39 -2.78
CA LEU A 783 6.75 -7.18 -4.00
C LEU A 783 6.03 -6.37 -5.10
N PHE A 784 6.27 -6.73 -6.36
CA PHE A 784 5.45 -6.29 -7.50
C PHE A 784 4.11 -7.02 -7.52
N SER A 785 3.08 -6.35 -8.05
CA SER A 785 1.86 -7.02 -8.49
C SER A 785 2.18 -8.07 -9.56
N GLY A 786 1.90 -9.35 -9.29
CA GLY A 786 2.04 -10.44 -10.26
C GLY A 786 3.36 -11.22 -10.26
N CYS A 787 4.31 -10.96 -9.35
CA CYS A 787 5.48 -11.82 -9.20
C CYS A 787 5.12 -13.05 -8.34
N GLU A 788 4.72 -14.16 -8.97
CA GLU A 788 4.56 -15.45 -8.30
C GLU A 788 5.92 -16.14 -8.07
N LEU A 789 6.07 -16.74 -6.89
CA LEU A 789 7.17 -17.63 -6.56
C LEU A 789 7.12 -18.89 -7.44
N ILE A 790 7.97 -18.97 -8.46
CA ILE A 790 8.35 -20.29 -8.99
C ILE A 790 9.52 -20.79 -8.14
N SER A 791 9.28 -21.77 -7.25
CA SER A 791 10.38 -22.62 -6.75
C SER A 791 9.88 -24.04 -6.47
N PRO A 792 10.73 -25.09 -6.56
CA PRO A 792 12.20 -25.04 -6.71
C PRO A 792 12.75 -25.88 -7.88
N LEU A 793 13.92 -25.48 -8.41
CA LEU A 793 14.88 -26.47 -8.91
C LEU A 793 15.46 -27.20 -7.70
N LEU A 794 15.09 -28.47 -7.63
CA LEU A 794 15.48 -29.49 -6.68
C LEU A 794 17.02 -29.51 -6.47
N SER A 795 17.51 -29.11 -5.30
CA SER A 795 18.79 -29.62 -4.78
C SER A 795 18.51 -30.46 -3.54
N ILE A 796 18.53 -31.79 -3.74
CA ILE A 796 18.43 -32.76 -2.65
C ILE A 796 19.74 -32.71 -1.88
N THR A 797 19.71 -32.21 -0.64
CA THR A 797 20.72 -32.51 0.37
C THR A 797 20.14 -33.56 1.29
N VAL A 798 20.52 -34.83 1.12
CA VAL A 798 20.13 -35.90 2.05
C VAL A 798 21.08 -35.87 3.26
N PRO A 799 20.59 -35.77 4.50
CA PRO A 799 21.42 -36.08 5.66
C PRO A 799 21.67 -37.60 5.69
N SER A 800 22.93 -37.98 5.50
CA SER A 800 23.58 -39.22 5.98
C SER A 800 22.67 -40.41 6.33
N PHE A 801 22.59 -41.39 5.43
CA PHE A 801 22.23 -42.77 5.78
C PHE A 801 23.49 -43.65 5.75
N TYR A 802 23.65 -44.46 6.80
CA TYR A 802 24.66 -45.52 6.88
C TYR A 802 24.31 -46.66 5.92
N VAL A 803 25.28 -47.08 5.10
CA VAL A 803 25.28 -48.42 4.49
C VAL A 803 26.62 -49.08 4.78
N SER A 804 26.59 -50.17 5.52
CA SER A 804 27.73 -51.07 5.72
C SER A 804 27.70 -52.21 4.70
N ALA A 805 28.68 -52.29 3.79
CA ALA A 805 29.21 -53.55 3.25
C ALA A 805 30.45 -53.28 2.35
N PRO A 806 31.37 -54.25 2.22
CA PRO A 806 32.72 -54.03 1.69
C PRO A 806 32.85 -54.45 0.22
N ALA A 807 33.27 -53.55 -0.67
CA ALA A 807 34.09 -53.85 -1.87
C ALA A 807 34.34 -52.59 -2.75
N LEU A 808 35.63 -52.25 -2.88
CA LEU A 808 36.35 -51.81 -4.09
C LEU A 808 36.18 -50.40 -4.73
N TYR A 809 37.26 -49.59 -4.56
CA TYR A 809 38.06 -48.74 -5.50
C TYR A 809 37.38 -47.76 -6.48
N VAL A 810 37.56 -46.42 -6.39
CA VAL A 810 38.69 -45.47 -6.74
C VAL A 810 38.22 -44.60 -7.93
N GLU A 811 38.29 -43.26 -7.91
CA GLU A 811 39.51 -42.46 -8.09
C GLU A 811 39.39 -41.01 -7.54
N ALA A 812 40.50 -40.51 -7.01
CA ALA A 812 40.65 -39.26 -6.24
C ALA A 812 40.56 -37.99 -7.12
N THR A 813 40.16 -36.84 -6.57
CA THR A 813 41.11 -35.85 -6.02
C THR A 813 40.65 -35.27 -4.68
N SER A 814 41.09 -35.87 -3.58
CA SER A 814 40.90 -35.37 -2.21
C SER A 814 41.97 -34.36 -1.80
N LEU A 815 41.62 -33.39 -0.93
CA LEU A 815 42.30 -33.28 0.38
C LEU A 815 41.47 -32.49 1.41
N TRP A 816 41.21 -33.12 2.56
CA TRP A 816 40.86 -32.44 3.82
C TRP A 816 42.09 -32.45 4.73
N ILE A 817 42.29 -31.38 5.51
CA ILE A 817 43.12 -31.42 6.72
C ILE A 817 42.31 -30.80 7.86
N TRP A 818 42.31 -31.47 9.01
CA TRP A 818 41.67 -31.06 10.25
C TRP A 818 42.73 -30.50 11.21
N ALA A 819 42.46 -29.38 11.88
CA ALA A 819 42.99 -29.12 13.22
C ALA A 819 42.11 -28.11 13.98
N PRO A 820 42.03 -28.23 15.32
CA PRO A 820 40.99 -27.62 16.15
C PRO A 820 41.46 -26.31 16.79
N SER A 821 40.60 -25.30 16.88
CA SER A 821 40.51 -24.31 17.98
C SER A 821 39.37 -23.32 17.74
N PHE A 822 38.61 -23.05 18.80
CA PHE A 822 37.51 -22.08 18.94
C PHE A 822 37.71 -20.72 18.24
N VAL A 823 36.61 -20.07 17.83
CA VAL A 823 36.14 -18.73 18.30
C VAL A 823 34.80 -18.34 17.62
N MET A 824 33.85 -17.91 18.45
CA MET A 824 32.64 -17.08 18.27
C MET A 824 31.68 -17.33 17.09
N SER A 825 30.42 -17.58 17.46
CA SER A 825 29.24 -17.58 16.58
C SER A 825 28.99 -16.19 15.98
N ALA A 826 29.17 -16.06 14.66
CA ALA A 826 28.43 -15.10 13.85
C ALA A 826 27.02 -15.68 13.59
N PRO A 827 25.95 -14.86 13.55
CA PRO A 827 24.66 -15.34 13.06
C PRO A 827 24.84 -15.63 11.56
N THR A 828 24.75 -16.90 11.17
CA THR A 828 24.60 -17.28 9.77
C THR A 828 23.29 -16.70 9.25
N MET A 829 23.42 -15.74 8.35
CA MET A 829 22.32 -15.13 7.61
C MET A 829 21.84 -16.15 6.57
N ASN A 830 20.61 -16.67 6.73
CA ASN A 830 19.93 -17.37 5.65
C ASN A 830 19.28 -16.31 4.76
N VAL A 831 19.97 -15.91 3.69
CA VAL A 831 19.40 -15.08 2.62
C VAL A 831 18.70 -16.00 1.64
N TYR A 832 17.41 -15.78 1.41
CA TYR A 832 16.66 -16.49 0.37
C TYR A 832 16.79 -15.71 -0.93
N SER A 833 17.53 -16.25 -1.91
CA SER A 833 17.60 -15.72 -3.27
C SER A 833 16.33 -16.11 -4.04
N ASN A 834 15.49 -15.13 -4.37
CA ASN A 834 14.39 -15.29 -5.31
C ASN A 834 14.50 -14.14 -6.32
N SER A 835 15.03 -14.42 -7.49
CA SER A 835 15.11 -13.50 -8.63
C SER A 835 13.69 -13.25 -9.16
N CYS A 836 13.13 -12.06 -8.96
CA CYS A 836 11.95 -11.61 -9.72
C CYS A 836 12.46 -10.95 -11.00
N PRO A 837 12.13 -11.46 -12.20
CA PRO A 837 12.48 -10.76 -13.43
C PRO A 837 11.80 -9.40 -13.44
N TRP A 838 12.53 -8.38 -13.88
CA TRP A 838 11.98 -7.06 -14.15
C TRP A 838 10.76 -7.15 -15.08
N PRO A 839 9.68 -6.39 -14.82
CA PRO A 839 8.63 -6.26 -15.80
C PRO A 839 9.23 -5.65 -17.09
N PRO A 840 8.97 -6.26 -18.26
CA PRO A 840 9.58 -5.87 -19.53
C PRO A 840 9.23 -4.45 -19.99
#